data_AF-A0A523TZI9-F1
#
_entry.id   AF-A0A523TZI9-F1
#
_cell.length_a   1.000
_cell.length_b   1.000
_cell.length_c   1.000
_cell.angle_alpha   90.00
_cell.angle_beta   90.00
_cell.angle_gamma   90.00
#
_symmetry.space_group_name_H-M   'P 1'
#
loop_
_entity.id
_entity.type
_entity.pdbx_description
1 polymer ?
#
loop_
_entity_poly.entity_id
_entity_poly.type
_entity_poly.pdbx_seq_one_letter_code
_entity_poly.pdbx_strand_id
1 'polypeptide(L)'
;MRVQYILILVSALVAFAAALMPAALPSAAGEPSANPAATGGTGEILVKEEYLFDFETDADFDDQPDRWVRIIDSSHLPWVNGSLVKRQPYGKAYLIILNHAPAALETRKFLKIDYRSTYALTGEVSTHKMGETTISFEVRFFNKLREPIPASEIPTVSTGPIGGTGNSFITFEKTFGPLPEEAVYTKIRCVLDGREEDYGGKCVFDNIRLKPFPAISLVPERRVFRRGQSASLELRFAGLRPGIYNGEKAVLDWQSKPLARPQKMPPMVAAEDETIEPDVVTLPTESVGFYYFRFILRRKGEIVFNMLEPFLVVEDPEPMRTMHFGVFLPDEPPSTGEMLKALDNLGVGVVALPFDLYHLDNAENRRERLQQLGKRGFERAGFFRLRDADRKVKEHRGCEGILDCLYRHESAMTFAEKNFRAFGDSIEDWILSHPMDPSVLQRGLAPAAKEEPKFLEIIGRMRKASSWTSLGVPFSSKASARLNADITLTTERFGALPAALETIETPAETGSGNDGSTQVSKLRRWAVIQLPQKGETITRDDMVNFSRQLIMLRAAGVDTILIDPLWGEGLFDAKWKMRPLVAIYRTMVRTLGDYEPSPLRDPITGKELHFGPDVKSLYFRLGEEYLLAVWTDKPGGTMIRGFWGKTLQWSDIWGETRGRWGLQQITGAEGKFREDTESRFVPGIRNLAEFHVVREPRFITGIDVPLIKTQLSLQFVPDRVLPRSQPQKLSLRLTNFFSREIQGKVRIQHSTATEGWEFSTREFDYSLDPGATWIGDFEVSVPSAALSGKRPVSISVTTSSTEAVGQHQINVERELEISRLVQVAYSFDRNANTVRFTLTNNTTSQLDLYAYTGLSGHRTQEDSISRLLPGKSTKYNYRLPEKIGWRGRIVRLHLVEKRGDLFQNDELLIR
;
A
#
# COMPACT_ATOMS: atom_id res chain seq x y z
N MET A 1 21.66 -48.88 -15.67
CA MET A 1 21.80 -49.15 -14.22
C MET A 1 22.19 -47.90 -13.38
N ARG A 2 21.89 -46.66 -13.83
CA ARG A 2 22.18 -45.41 -13.09
C ARG A 2 20.97 -44.48 -12.90
N VAL A 3 19.75 -44.91 -13.27
CA VAL A 3 18.52 -44.10 -13.16
C VAL A 3 17.61 -44.55 -11.99
N GLN A 4 17.81 -45.77 -11.45
CA GLN A 4 17.01 -46.27 -10.31
C GLN A 4 17.46 -45.75 -8.93
N TYR A 5 18.68 -45.23 -8.78
CA TYR A 5 19.16 -44.74 -7.49
C TYR A 5 18.67 -43.32 -7.14
N ILE A 6 18.23 -42.54 -8.12
CA ILE A 6 17.73 -41.17 -7.87
C ILE A 6 16.27 -41.19 -7.39
N LEU A 7 15.46 -42.17 -7.82
CA LEU A 7 14.08 -42.29 -7.32
C LEU A 7 14.02 -42.76 -5.85
N ILE A 8 14.90 -43.69 -5.45
CA ILE A 8 14.90 -44.21 -4.06
C ILE A 8 15.38 -43.15 -3.06
N LEU A 9 16.30 -42.26 -3.48
CA LEU A 9 16.78 -41.17 -2.61
C LEU A 9 15.72 -40.08 -2.38
N VAL A 10 14.89 -39.78 -3.39
CA VAL A 10 13.80 -38.80 -3.28
C VAL A 10 12.65 -39.35 -2.43
N SER A 11 12.34 -40.65 -2.51
CA SER A 11 11.32 -41.28 -1.65
C SER A 11 11.75 -41.36 -0.18
N ALA A 12 13.04 -41.59 0.11
CA ALA A 12 13.56 -41.64 1.48
C ALA A 12 13.60 -40.25 2.15
N LEU A 13 13.81 -39.18 1.38
CA LEU A 13 13.80 -37.79 1.89
C LEU A 13 12.38 -37.29 2.22
N VAL A 14 11.36 -37.77 1.50
CA VAL A 14 9.95 -37.47 1.82
C VAL A 14 9.47 -38.26 3.05
N ALA A 15 9.98 -39.48 3.27
CA ALA A 15 9.64 -40.27 4.45
C ALA A 15 10.31 -39.77 5.74
N PHE A 16 11.49 -39.17 5.68
CA PHE A 16 12.20 -38.68 6.88
C PHE A 16 11.66 -37.33 7.40
N ALA A 17 11.03 -36.53 6.54
CA ALA A 17 10.38 -35.28 6.95
C ALA A 17 9.06 -35.50 7.74
N ALA A 18 8.47 -36.69 7.67
CA ALA A 18 7.23 -37.03 8.39
C ALA A 18 7.44 -37.55 9.82
N ALA A 19 8.67 -37.86 10.24
CA ALA A 19 8.96 -38.55 11.50
C ALA A 19 9.39 -37.63 12.67
N LEU A 20 9.38 -36.30 12.49
CA LEU A 20 9.82 -35.33 13.51
C LEU A 20 8.75 -34.26 13.83
N MET A 21 7.48 -34.67 13.95
CA MET A 21 6.41 -33.84 14.51
C MET A 21 6.02 -34.38 15.90
N PRO A 22 5.98 -33.54 16.96
CA PRO A 22 5.48 -33.95 18.27
C PRO A 22 3.96 -34.18 18.24
N ALA A 23 3.50 -35.06 19.14
CA ALA A 23 2.15 -35.59 19.25
C ALA A 23 1.03 -34.53 19.09
N ALA A 24 0.10 -34.82 18.19
CA ALA A 24 -1.13 -34.07 17.97
C ALA A 24 -2.10 -34.22 19.16
N LEU A 25 -2.56 -33.09 19.69
CA LEU A 25 -3.80 -32.96 20.47
C LEU A 25 -5.02 -33.25 19.56
N PRO A 26 -6.17 -33.69 20.12
CA PRO A 26 -7.32 -34.09 19.33
C PRO A 26 -7.94 -32.89 18.59
N SER A 27 -7.94 -32.98 17.25
CA SER A 27 -8.58 -32.07 16.31
C SER A 27 -10.10 -32.06 16.50
N ALA A 28 -10.61 -31.00 17.13
CA ALA A 28 -12.00 -30.57 17.03
C ALA A 28 -12.09 -29.37 16.08
N ALA A 29 -13.13 -29.39 15.23
CA ALA A 29 -13.55 -28.36 14.27
C ALA A 29 -12.71 -28.25 12.98
N GLY A 30 -13.28 -28.78 11.89
CA GLY A 30 -12.88 -28.40 10.54
C GLY A 30 -13.15 -26.91 10.31
N GLU A 31 -12.13 -26.19 9.84
CA GLU A 31 -12.27 -24.81 9.38
C GLU A 31 -13.03 -24.79 8.05
N PRO A 32 -14.17 -24.09 7.94
CA PRO A 32 -14.78 -23.82 6.65
C PRO A 32 -13.93 -22.76 5.93
N SER A 33 -13.40 -23.14 4.77
CA SER A 33 -12.86 -22.20 3.78
C SER A 33 -13.98 -21.24 3.36
N ALA A 34 -14.03 -20.08 4.00
CA ALA A 34 -14.92 -18.99 3.66
C ALA A 34 -14.30 -18.19 2.52
N ASN A 35 -14.60 -18.59 1.28
CA ASN A 35 -14.37 -17.78 0.10
C ASN A 35 -15.57 -16.81 -0.03
N PRO A 36 -15.44 -15.49 0.20
CA PRO A 36 -16.54 -14.55 0.02
C PRO A 36 -16.60 -14.06 -1.43
N ALA A 37 -16.43 -14.96 -2.40
CA ALA A 37 -17.02 -14.76 -3.72
C ALA A 37 -18.50 -15.15 -3.60
N ALA A 38 -19.26 -14.36 -2.83
CA ALA A 38 -20.69 -14.48 -2.79
C ALA A 38 -21.24 -13.97 -4.14
N THR A 39 -21.20 -14.82 -5.16
CA THR A 39 -22.25 -14.81 -6.17
C THR A 39 -23.55 -14.97 -5.39
N GLY A 40 -24.25 -13.84 -5.19
CA GLY A 40 -25.50 -13.81 -4.46
C GLY A 40 -26.43 -14.85 -5.04
N GLY A 41 -26.71 -15.91 -4.28
CA GLY A 41 -27.88 -16.73 -4.54
C GLY A 41 -29.07 -15.79 -4.49
N THR A 42 -29.70 -15.58 -5.64
CA THR A 42 -30.93 -14.81 -5.77
C THR A 42 -32.05 -15.62 -5.13
N GLY A 43 -32.14 -15.59 -3.80
CA GLY A 43 -33.37 -15.97 -3.11
C GLY A 43 -34.51 -15.09 -3.64
N GLU A 44 -35.69 -15.67 -3.85
CA GLU A 44 -36.88 -14.96 -4.31
C GLU A 44 -37.25 -13.81 -3.37
N ILE A 45 -36.70 -12.64 -3.68
CA ILE A 45 -37.18 -11.35 -3.17
C ILE A 45 -38.60 -11.16 -3.69
N LEU A 46 -39.49 -10.58 -2.87
CA LEU A 46 -40.84 -10.18 -3.27
C LEU A 46 -40.78 -9.41 -4.61
N VAL A 47 -41.09 -10.08 -5.70
CA VAL A 47 -41.28 -9.44 -7.00
C VAL A 47 -42.61 -8.71 -6.91
N LYS A 48 -42.58 -7.37 -6.92
CA LYS A 48 -43.81 -6.60 -6.84
C LYS A 48 -44.58 -6.70 -8.14
N GLU A 49 -43.87 -6.63 -9.27
CA GLU A 49 -44.34 -7.03 -10.59
C GLU A 49 -43.21 -7.59 -11.45
N GLU A 50 -43.53 -8.64 -12.18
CA GLU A 50 -42.67 -9.31 -13.14
C GLU A 50 -43.27 -9.14 -14.54
N TYR A 51 -42.49 -8.61 -15.46
CA TYR A 51 -42.81 -8.61 -16.88
C TYR A 51 -42.00 -9.71 -17.53
N LEU A 52 -42.51 -10.94 -17.39
CA LEU A 52 -42.12 -12.06 -18.23
C LEU A 52 -42.97 -12.01 -19.50
N PHE A 53 -42.36 -12.23 -20.65
CA PHE A 53 -43.07 -12.44 -21.90
C PHE A 53 -43.49 -13.93 -22.03
N ASP A 54 -43.92 -14.55 -20.94
CA ASP A 54 -44.49 -15.90 -20.99
C ASP A 54 -45.91 -15.86 -21.61
N PHE A 55 -46.38 -17.03 -22.04
CA PHE A 55 -47.32 -17.26 -23.14
C PHE A 55 -48.70 -16.56 -23.07
N GLU A 56 -49.02 -15.83 -22.01
CA GLU A 56 -50.25 -15.05 -21.82
C GLU A 56 -50.14 -13.58 -22.27
N THR A 57 -49.03 -13.16 -22.89
CA THR A 57 -48.72 -11.74 -23.18
C THR A 57 -49.12 -11.21 -24.56
N ASP A 58 -49.77 -12.03 -25.38
CA ASP A 58 -50.26 -11.66 -26.73
C ASP A 58 -51.64 -12.29 -26.91
N ALA A 59 -52.61 -11.76 -26.16
CA ALA A 59 -53.99 -12.25 -26.14
C ALA A 59 -54.77 -11.86 -27.40
N ASP A 60 -54.33 -10.80 -28.10
CA ASP A 60 -54.89 -10.35 -29.37
C ASP A 60 -54.17 -10.92 -30.61
N PHE A 61 -53.13 -11.73 -30.42
CA PHE A 61 -52.38 -12.45 -31.47
C PHE A 61 -51.75 -11.51 -32.50
N ASP A 62 -51.31 -10.32 -32.08
CA ASP A 62 -50.68 -9.31 -32.92
C ASP A 62 -49.13 -9.34 -32.87
N ASP A 63 -48.56 -10.36 -32.19
CA ASP A 63 -47.13 -10.54 -31.90
C ASP A 63 -46.51 -9.37 -31.11
N GLN A 64 -47.32 -8.44 -30.57
CA GLN A 64 -46.90 -7.41 -29.64
C GLN A 64 -47.18 -7.82 -28.18
N PRO A 65 -46.37 -7.31 -27.24
CA PRO A 65 -46.64 -7.51 -25.83
C PRO A 65 -47.78 -6.62 -25.35
N ASP A 66 -48.89 -7.23 -24.95
CA ASP A 66 -50.08 -6.58 -24.38
C ASP A 66 -49.79 -5.64 -23.21
N ARG A 67 -48.74 -5.92 -22.44
CA ARG A 67 -48.37 -5.14 -21.25
C ARG A 67 -47.54 -3.91 -21.57
N TRP A 68 -47.07 -3.77 -22.80
CA TRP A 68 -46.31 -2.63 -23.25
C TRP A 68 -47.09 -1.87 -24.32
N VAL A 69 -46.78 -0.59 -24.44
CA VAL A 69 -47.29 0.27 -25.50
C VAL A 69 -46.13 1.02 -26.09
N ARG A 70 -46.17 1.15 -27.40
CA ARG A 70 -45.20 1.96 -28.11
C ARG A 70 -45.50 3.44 -27.90
N ILE A 71 -44.46 4.23 -27.63
CA ILE A 71 -44.58 5.67 -27.57
C ILE A 71 -44.37 6.23 -28.98
N ILE A 72 -45.33 7.02 -29.43
CA ILE A 72 -45.28 7.73 -30.72
C ILE A 72 -45.37 9.22 -30.41
N ASP A 73 -44.27 9.93 -30.61
CA ASP A 73 -44.17 11.38 -30.44
C ASP A 73 -43.21 11.96 -31.49
N SER A 74 -42.94 13.27 -31.42
CA SER A 74 -42.04 13.94 -32.37
C SER A 74 -40.61 13.39 -32.38
N SER A 75 -40.20 12.73 -31.29
CA SER A 75 -38.84 12.19 -31.10
C SER A 75 -38.80 10.67 -31.31
N HIS A 76 -39.93 9.98 -31.24
CA HIS A 76 -40.05 8.52 -31.39
C HIS A 76 -41.05 8.20 -32.50
N LEU A 77 -40.52 8.01 -33.70
CA LEU A 77 -41.31 7.77 -34.90
C LEU A 77 -41.91 6.35 -34.90
N PRO A 78 -43.03 6.10 -35.62
CA PRO A 78 -43.74 4.81 -35.61
C PRO A 78 -43.05 3.66 -36.38
N TRP A 79 -41.79 3.77 -36.79
CA TRP A 79 -41.17 2.88 -37.79
C TRP A 79 -40.17 1.84 -37.25
N VAL A 80 -40.49 1.12 -36.17
CA VAL A 80 -39.59 0.11 -35.59
C VAL A 80 -40.37 -1.19 -35.49
N ASN A 81 -39.82 -2.27 -36.06
CA ASN A 81 -40.52 -3.54 -36.11
C ASN A 81 -40.22 -4.31 -34.81
N GLY A 82 -41.26 -4.58 -34.03
CA GLY A 82 -41.17 -5.33 -32.79
C GLY A 82 -41.95 -6.64 -32.90
N SER A 83 -41.46 -7.71 -32.30
CA SER A 83 -42.16 -9.01 -32.28
C SER A 83 -41.73 -9.85 -31.09
N LEU A 84 -42.62 -10.70 -30.58
CA LEU A 84 -42.26 -11.70 -29.58
C LEU A 84 -41.50 -12.87 -30.22
N VAL A 85 -40.32 -13.21 -29.70
CA VAL A 85 -39.49 -14.33 -30.17
C VAL A 85 -39.33 -15.41 -29.11
N LYS A 86 -39.25 -16.69 -29.52
CA LYS A 86 -39.02 -17.80 -28.58
C LYS A 86 -37.63 -17.70 -27.94
N ARG A 87 -37.60 -17.81 -26.62
CA ARG A 87 -36.39 -17.85 -25.79
C ARG A 87 -36.38 -19.16 -24.99
N GLN A 88 -35.60 -20.14 -25.40
CA GLN A 88 -35.44 -21.36 -24.62
C GLN A 88 -34.37 -21.18 -23.54
N PRO A 89 -34.57 -21.67 -22.29
CA PRO A 89 -35.74 -22.38 -21.76
C PRO A 89 -36.86 -21.47 -21.19
N TYR A 90 -36.71 -20.14 -21.22
CA TYR A 90 -37.46 -19.18 -20.41
C TYR A 90 -38.79 -18.63 -20.99
N GLY A 91 -39.24 -19.07 -22.18
CA GLY A 91 -40.53 -18.66 -22.76
C GLY A 91 -40.39 -17.85 -24.06
N LYS A 92 -40.91 -16.62 -24.09
CA LYS A 92 -40.66 -15.64 -25.18
C LYS A 92 -39.86 -14.45 -24.65
N ALA A 93 -39.34 -13.61 -25.55
CA ALA A 93 -38.68 -12.34 -25.27
C ALA A 93 -39.13 -11.31 -26.33
N TYR A 94 -39.02 -10.02 -26.04
CA TYR A 94 -39.39 -9.00 -27.01
C TYR A 94 -38.19 -8.63 -27.88
N LEU A 95 -38.30 -8.87 -29.19
CA LEU A 95 -37.32 -8.49 -30.20
C LEU A 95 -37.75 -7.16 -30.84
N ILE A 96 -36.81 -6.24 -30.91
CA ILE A 96 -36.91 -4.98 -31.65
C ILE A 96 -35.88 -5.03 -32.79
N ILE A 97 -36.33 -4.77 -34.01
CA ILE A 97 -35.49 -4.63 -35.20
C ILE A 97 -35.37 -3.15 -35.54
N LEU A 98 -34.15 -2.63 -35.50
CA LEU A 98 -33.82 -1.24 -35.76
C LEU A 98 -34.03 -0.86 -37.22
N ASN A 99 -34.58 0.32 -37.43
CA ASN A 99 -34.90 0.88 -38.74
C ASN A 99 -34.68 2.41 -38.70
N HIS A 100 -33.45 2.81 -38.40
CA HIS A 100 -32.90 4.19 -38.39
C HIS A 100 -33.49 5.20 -37.38
N ALA A 101 -34.66 4.95 -36.80
CA ALA A 101 -35.31 5.91 -35.90
C ALA A 101 -35.17 5.53 -34.40
N PRO A 102 -35.05 6.54 -33.51
CA PRO A 102 -35.26 6.33 -32.08
C PRO A 102 -36.62 5.71 -31.79
N ALA A 103 -36.67 4.85 -30.78
CA ALA A 103 -37.89 4.13 -30.41
C ALA A 103 -38.04 4.10 -28.90
N ALA A 104 -39.28 4.13 -28.43
CA ALA A 104 -39.55 3.89 -27.03
C ALA A 104 -40.79 3.01 -26.84
N LEU A 105 -40.71 2.15 -25.83
CA LEU A 105 -41.84 1.37 -25.32
C LEU A 105 -42.03 1.69 -23.85
N GLU A 106 -43.26 1.66 -23.39
CA GLU A 106 -43.60 1.92 -21.99
C GLU A 106 -44.61 0.89 -21.49
N THR A 107 -44.54 0.51 -20.23
CA THR A 107 -45.55 -0.36 -19.61
C THR A 107 -46.93 0.32 -19.63
N ARG A 108 -47.99 -0.38 -20.08
CA ARG A 108 -49.36 0.16 -20.16
C ARG A 108 -49.91 0.55 -18.78
N LYS A 109 -49.72 -0.32 -17.78
CA LYS A 109 -50.25 -0.14 -16.43
C LYS A 109 -49.33 0.74 -15.59
N PHE A 110 -49.93 1.61 -14.78
CA PHE A 110 -49.25 2.29 -13.70
C PHE A 110 -48.98 1.31 -12.56
N LEU A 111 -47.71 1.18 -12.19
CA LEU A 111 -47.31 0.40 -11.03
C LEU A 111 -47.38 1.28 -9.80
N LYS A 112 -48.24 0.95 -8.83
CA LYS A 112 -48.27 1.68 -7.55
C LYS A 112 -46.97 1.44 -6.81
N ILE A 113 -46.28 2.49 -6.40
CA ILE A 113 -45.07 2.47 -5.58
C ILE A 113 -45.33 3.10 -4.22
N ASP A 114 -44.50 2.73 -3.26
CA ASP A 114 -44.36 3.35 -1.96
C ASP A 114 -43.08 4.18 -2.01
N TYR A 115 -43.22 5.50 -1.82
CA TYR A 115 -42.11 6.45 -1.90
C TYR A 115 -41.05 6.21 -0.82
N ARG A 116 -41.42 5.58 0.30
CA ARG A 116 -40.50 5.27 1.40
C ARG A 116 -39.62 4.05 1.10
N SER A 117 -39.99 3.23 0.11
CA SER A 117 -39.22 2.05 -0.29
C SER A 117 -38.11 2.41 -1.27
N THR A 118 -37.06 1.59 -1.27
CA THR A 118 -36.12 1.52 -2.40
C THR A 118 -36.62 0.47 -3.38
N TYR A 119 -36.27 0.59 -4.66
CA TYR A 119 -36.61 -0.39 -5.68
C TYR A 119 -35.35 -0.77 -6.45
N ALA A 120 -35.28 -2.00 -6.96
CA ALA A 120 -34.36 -2.35 -8.03
C ALA A 120 -35.14 -2.73 -9.29
N LEU A 121 -34.80 -2.06 -10.38
CA LEU A 121 -35.15 -2.46 -11.73
C LEU A 121 -34.09 -3.44 -12.21
N THR A 122 -34.47 -4.70 -12.44
CA THR A 122 -33.59 -5.70 -13.05
C THR A 122 -34.14 -6.13 -14.40
N GLY A 123 -33.26 -6.52 -15.32
CA GLY A 123 -33.69 -7.07 -16.60
C GLY A 123 -32.54 -7.69 -17.36
N GLU A 124 -32.86 -8.30 -18.49
CA GLU A 124 -31.88 -8.93 -19.37
C GLU A 124 -32.05 -8.38 -20.77
N VAL A 125 -30.93 -8.03 -21.41
CA VAL A 125 -30.92 -7.48 -22.78
C VAL A 125 -29.81 -8.09 -23.61
N SER A 126 -30.07 -8.38 -24.87
CA SER A 126 -29.10 -8.87 -25.85
C SER A 126 -29.17 -7.99 -27.09
N THR A 127 -28.02 -7.53 -27.55
CA THR A 127 -27.88 -6.59 -28.67
C THR A 127 -27.06 -7.23 -29.79
N HIS A 128 -27.54 -7.19 -31.02
CA HIS A 128 -26.89 -7.77 -32.19
C HIS A 128 -26.86 -6.78 -33.35
N LYS A 129 -25.67 -6.52 -33.92
CA LYS A 129 -25.45 -5.48 -34.93
C LYS A 129 -25.90 -4.08 -34.46
N MET A 130 -25.50 -3.72 -33.23
CA MET A 130 -25.73 -2.40 -32.64
C MET A 130 -24.36 -1.80 -32.28
N GLY A 131 -23.68 -1.21 -33.26
CA GLY A 131 -22.38 -0.55 -33.07
C GLY A 131 -22.48 0.77 -32.31
N GLU A 132 -23.46 1.61 -32.66
CA GLU A 132 -23.64 2.97 -32.11
C GLU A 132 -24.99 3.17 -31.40
N THR A 133 -26.01 2.40 -31.78
CA THR A 133 -27.32 2.41 -31.14
C THR A 133 -27.22 1.83 -29.75
N THR A 134 -27.88 2.47 -28.80
CA THR A 134 -27.96 2.02 -27.42
C THR A 134 -29.40 1.82 -26.97
N ILE A 135 -29.61 0.89 -26.06
CA ILE A 135 -30.88 0.69 -25.35
C ILE A 135 -30.68 1.02 -23.87
N SER A 136 -31.66 1.68 -23.27
CA SER A 136 -31.70 1.92 -21.83
C SER A 136 -33.10 1.70 -21.29
N PHE A 137 -33.20 1.41 -19.99
CA PHE A 137 -34.47 1.31 -19.30
C PHE A 137 -34.59 2.43 -18.28
N GLU A 138 -35.65 3.19 -18.40
CA GLU A 138 -36.01 4.34 -17.60
C GLU A 138 -37.18 4.02 -16.68
N VAL A 139 -37.16 4.57 -15.48
CA VAL A 139 -38.29 4.54 -14.55
C VAL A 139 -38.83 5.95 -14.41
N ARG A 140 -40.09 6.14 -14.83
CA ARG A 140 -40.79 7.43 -14.76
C ARG A 140 -41.77 7.42 -13.61
N PHE A 141 -41.71 8.47 -12.79
CA PHE A 141 -42.54 8.61 -11.59
C PHE A 141 -43.74 9.50 -11.86
N PHE A 142 -44.85 9.16 -11.21
CA PHE A 142 -46.12 9.82 -11.37
C PHE A 142 -46.78 10.07 -10.01
N ASN A 143 -47.49 11.17 -9.91
CA ASN A 143 -48.17 11.57 -8.67
C ASN A 143 -49.47 10.79 -8.42
N LYS A 144 -50.19 11.08 -7.33
CA LYS A 144 -51.49 10.46 -7.01
C LYS A 144 -52.54 10.64 -8.11
N LEU A 145 -52.45 11.70 -8.90
CA LEU A 145 -53.30 12.00 -10.06
C LEU A 145 -52.83 11.33 -11.35
N ARG A 146 -51.72 10.57 -11.31
CA ARG A 146 -51.04 9.93 -12.44
C ARG A 146 -50.42 10.90 -13.44
N GLU A 147 -50.14 12.11 -13.00
CA GLU A 147 -49.39 13.10 -13.78
C GLU A 147 -47.89 12.84 -13.59
N PRO A 148 -47.07 12.99 -14.64
CA PRO A 148 -45.63 12.77 -14.54
C PRO A 148 -44.99 13.83 -13.64
N ILE A 149 -44.16 13.38 -12.70
CA ILE A 149 -43.40 14.29 -11.84
C ILE A 149 -42.23 14.86 -12.68
N PRO A 150 -42.01 16.19 -12.70
CA PRO A 150 -40.94 16.80 -13.48
C PRO A 150 -39.57 16.20 -13.15
N ALA A 151 -38.73 16.00 -14.17
CA ALA A 151 -37.38 15.44 -14.00
C ALA A 151 -36.47 16.33 -13.12
N SER A 152 -36.81 17.62 -12.98
CA SER A 152 -36.15 18.57 -12.08
C SER A 152 -36.43 18.28 -10.60
N GLU A 153 -37.55 17.64 -10.29
CA GLU A 153 -37.94 17.26 -8.93
C GLU A 153 -37.49 15.84 -8.61
N ILE A 154 -37.70 14.91 -9.55
CA ILE A 154 -37.22 13.53 -9.46
C ILE A 154 -36.51 13.14 -10.74
N PRO A 155 -35.18 12.95 -10.74
CA PRO A 155 -34.47 12.52 -11.93
C PRO A 155 -35.00 11.17 -12.39
N THR A 156 -35.23 11.04 -13.70
CA THR A 156 -35.60 9.77 -14.32
C THR A 156 -34.48 8.77 -14.07
N VAL A 157 -34.83 7.60 -13.53
CA VAL A 157 -33.83 6.59 -13.21
C VAL A 157 -33.57 5.75 -14.45
N SER A 158 -32.37 5.84 -15.02
CA SER A 158 -31.96 5.06 -16.19
C SER A 158 -30.88 4.03 -15.85
N THR A 159 -30.92 2.86 -16.51
CA THR A 159 -29.90 1.80 -16.43
C THR A 159 -28.56 2.17 -17.07
N GLY A 160 -28.47 3.35 -17.69
CA GLY A 160 -27.37 3.70 -18.60
C GLY A 160 -27.56 3.06 -19.97
N PRO A 161 -26.87 3.58 -21.01
CA PRO A 161 -26.94 3.03 -22.35
C PRO A 161 -26.24 1.67 -22.43
N ILE A 162 -26.94 0.68 -22.98
CA ILE A 162 -26.43 -0.65 -23.27
C ILE A 162 -26.35 -0.77 -24.79
N GLY A 163 -25.14 -0.89 -25.34
CA GLY A 163 -24.89 -0.99 -26.77
C GLY A 163 -23.83 -2.03 -27.10
N GLY A 164 -23.37 -2.06 -28.34
CA GLY A 164 -22.41 -3.04 -28.85
C GLY A 164 -23.10 -4.30 -29.40
N THR A 165 -22.33 -5.13 -30.09
CA THR A 165 -22.81 -6.44 -30.59
C THR A 165 -22.31 -7.55 -29.68
N GLY A 166 -23.23 -8.24 -29.00
CA GLY A 166 -22.95 -9.35 -28.09
C GLY A 166 -23.83 -10.57 -28.38
N ASN A 167 -23.27 -11.77 -28.23
CA ASN A 167 -24.00 -13.03 -28.43
C ASN A 167 -24.70 -13.54 -27.16
N SER A 168 -24.57 -12.83 -26.04
CA SER A 168 -25.14 -13.19 -24.75
C SER A 168 -26.07 -12.09 -24.22
N PHE A 169 -27.03 -12.47 -23.38
CA PHE A 169 -27.79 -11.52 -22.60
C PHE A 169 -26.88 -10.87 -21.54
N ILE A 170 -26.98 -9.56 -21.44
CA ILE A 170 -26.43 -8.72 -20.39
C ILE A 170 -27.54 -8.53 -19.37
N THR A 171 -27.30 -8.96 -18.14
CA THR A 171 -28.19 -8.62 -17.01
C THR A 171 -27.87 -7.21 -16.54
N PHE A 172 -28.90 -6.38 -16.39
CA PHE A 172 -28.77 -5.07 -15.78
C PHE A 172 -29.55 -5.01 -14.46
N GLU A 173 -29.07 -4.16 -13.55
CA GLU A 173 -29.72 -3.86 -12.28
C GLU A 173 -29.52 -2.39 -11.96
N LYS A 174 -30.61 -1.68 -11.67
CA LYS A 174 -30.59 -0.28 -11.27
C LYS A 174 -31.45 -0.09 -10.03
N THR A 175 -30.83 0.32 -8.93
CA THR A 175 -31.51 0.64 -7.67
C THR A 175 -31.86 2.13 -7.61
N PHE A 176 -33.01 2.47 -7.02
CA PHE A 176 -33.46 3.84 -6.82
C PHE A 176 -34.40 3.98 -5.62
N GLY A 177 -34.47 5.18 -5.07
CA GLY A 177 -35.22 5.51 -3.85
C GLY A 177 -34.30 5.86 -2.66
N PRO A 178 -34.84 6.32 -1.52
CA PRO A 178 -36.26 6.69 -1.33
C PRO A 178 -36.68 7.82 -2.26
N LEU A 179 -37.97 7.88 -2.57
CA LEU A 179 -38.55 8.84 -3.51
C LEU A 179 -39.27 9.94 -2.72
N PRO A 180 -39.47 11.13 -3.31
CA PRO A 180 -40.36 12.13 -2.74
C PRO A 180 -41.79 11.62 -2.55
N GLU A 181 -42.48 12.18 -1.57
CA GLU A 181 -43.81 11.73 -1.15
C GLU A 181 -44.87 11.77 -2.26
N GLU A 182 -44.71 12.68 -3.22
CA GLU A 182 -45.53 12.77 -4.40
C GLU A 182 -45.42 11.53 -5.32
N ALA A 183 -44.34 10.76 -5.30
CA ALA A 183 -44.12 9.61 -6.19
C ALA A 183 -44.93 8.38 -5.76
N VAL A 184 -46.16 8.26 -6.28
CA VAL A 184 -47.11 7.20 -5.92
C VAL A 184 -47.24 6.12 -6.99
N TYR A 185 -46.97 6.45 -8.25
CA TYR A 185 -46.99 5.49 -9.34
C TYR A 185 -45.72 5.56 -10.16
N THR A 186 -45.42 4.48 -10.88
CA THR A 186 -44.31 4.43 -11.81
C THR A 186 -44.68 3.69 -13.08
N LYS A 187 -43.97 4.00 -14.16
CA LYS A 187 -43.91 3.16 -15.37
C LYS A 187 -42.47 2.89 -15.76
N ILE A 188 -42.25 1.76 -16.43
CA ILE A 188 -40.95 1.40 -16.99
C ILE A 188 -40.99 1.72 -18.47
N ARG A 189 -40.00 2.47 -18.94
CA ARG A 189 -39.83 2.85 -20.34
C ARG A 189 -38.54 2.24 -20.87
N CYS A 190 -38.61 1.52 -21.96
CA CYS A 190 -37.46 1.09 -22.74
C CYS A 190 -37.22 2.15 -23.82
N VAL A 191 -36.00 2.70 -23.89
CA VAL A 191 -35.62 3.75 -24.84
C VAL A 191 -34.47 3.24 -25.68
N LEU A 192 -34.63 3.29 -27.01
CA LEU A 192 -33.60 3.00 -27.99
C LEU A 192 -33.19 4.29 -28.69
N ASP A 193 -31.93 4.68 -28.53
CA ASP A 193 -31.31 5.81 -29.23
C ASP A 193 -30.76 5.32 -30.58
N GLY A 194 -31.67 5.15 -31.55
CA GLY A 194 -31.40 4.59 -32.87
C GLY A 194 -30.41 5.43 -33.69
N ARG A 195 -29.43 4.75 -34.29
CA ARG A 195 -28.46 5.34 -35.24
C ARG A 195 -28.64 4.73 -36.63
N GLU A 196 -28.33 5.51 -37.67
CA GLU A 196 -28.57 5.07 -39.05
C GLU A 196 -27.68 3.89 -39.45
N GLU A 197 -26.48 3.85 -38.89
CA GLU A 197 -25.40 2.89 -39.11
C GLU A 197 -25.77 1.46 -38.69
N ASP A 198 -26.73 1.33 -37.76
CA ASP A 198 -27.16 0.04 -37.19
C ASP A 198 -28.48 -0.46 -37.77
N TYR A 199 -28.72 -0.14 -39.04
CA TYR A 199 -29.87 -0.66 -39.76
C TYR A 199 -29.97 -2.19 -39.68
N GLY A 200 -31.15 -2.68 -39.32
CA GLY A 200 -31.38 -4.11 -39.14
C GLY A 200 -30.71 -4.71 -37.90
N GLY A 201 -30.11 -3.87 -37.05
CA GLY A 201 -29.71 -4.24 -35.70
C GLY A 201 -30.89 -4.78 -34.90
N LYS A 202 -30.60 -5.66 -33.95
CA LYS A 202 -31.61 -6.38 -33.18
C LYS A 202 -31.34 -6.20 -31.71
N CYS A 203 -32.37 -5.80 -30.97
CA CYS A 203 -32.34 -5.75 -29.53
C CYS A 203 -33.41 -6.71 -28.99
N VAL A 204 -33.00 -7.65 -28.15
CA VAL A 204 -33.91 -8.58 -27.47
C VAL A 204 -33.84 -8.31 -25.98
N PHE A 205 -34.97 -8.05 -25.32
CA PHE A 205 -34.99 -7.94 -23.86
C PHE A 205 -36.12 -8.75 -23.24
N ASP A 206 -35.91 -9.11 -21.98
CA ASP A 206 -36.78 -9.99 -21.21
C ASP A 206 -36.49 -9.83 -19.70
N ASN A 207 -37.28 -10.52 -18.88
CA ASN A 207 -37.06 -10.67 -17.45
C ASN A 207 -37.04 -9.32 -16.70
N ILE A 208 -37.85 -8.35 -17.16
CA ILE A 208 -37.92 -7.02 -16.55
C ILE A 208 -38.69 -7.11 -15.25
N ARG A 209 -38.04 -6.81 -14.13
CA ARG A 209 -38.64 -6.88 -12.79
C ARG A 209 -38.45 -5.58 -12.06
N LEU A 210 -39.50 -5.13 -11.38
CA LEU A 210 -39.40 -4.07 -10.39
C LEU A 210 -39.60 -4.66 -9.00
N LYS A 211 -38.52 -4.71 -8.22
CA LYS A 211 -38.48 -5.34 -6.91
C LYS A 211 -38.37 -4.27 -5.83
N PRO A 212 -39.31 -4.14 -4.88
CA PRO A 212 -39.14 -3.31 -3.70
C PRO A 212 -38.08 -3.93 -2.79
N PHE A 213 -37.24 -3.08 -2.24
CA PHE A 213 -36.26 -3.39 -1.20
C PHE A 213 -36.42 -2.41 -0.05
N PRO A 214 -36.10 -2.82 1.18
CA PRO A 214 -36.01 -1.89 2.29
C PRO A 214 -34.99 -0.79 1.96
N ALA A 215 -35.35 0.46 2.24
CA ALA A 215 -34.45 1.59 2.11
C ALA A 215 -33.52 1.60 3.31
N ILE A 216 -32.21 1.53 3.07
CA ILE A 216 -31.23 1.56 4.15
C ILE A 216 -30.34 2.76 3.95
N SER A 217 -30.26 3.62 4.97
CA SER A 217 -29.44 4.82 4.96
C SER A 217 -28.54 4.85 6.20
N LEU A 218 -27.24 5.06 6.01
CA LEU A 218 -26.32 5.36 7.11
C LEU A 218 -26.57 6.79 7.60
N VAL A 219 -26.64 6.98 8.92
CA VAL A 219 -26.85 8.30 9.54
C VAL A 219 -25.76 8.60 10.59
N PRO A 220 -24.90 9.60 10.35
CA PRO A 220 -24.86 10.49 9.19
C PRO A 220 -24.47 9.74 7.91
N GLU A 221 -24.82 10.29 6.74
CA GLU A 221 -24.42 9.77 5.41
C GLU A 221 -22.89 9.67 5.21
N ARG A 222 -22.11 10.12 6.19
CA ARG A 222 -20.66 10.00 6.21
C ARG A 222 -20.29 8.53 6.46
N ARG A 223 -19.38 8.00 5.64
CA ARG A 223 -18.81 6.66 5.82
C ARG A 223 -17.47 6.67 6.57
N VAL A 224 -17.04 7.84 7.03
CA VAL A 224 -15.81 8.03 7.80
C VAL A 224 -16.19 8.57 9.18
N PHE A 225 -15.81 7.86 10.23
CA PHE A 225 -16.15 8.15 11.61
C PHE A 225 -14.89 8.40 12.43
N ARG A 226 -14.98 9.31 13.41
CA ARG A 226 -13.93 9.48 14.41
C ARG A 226 -13.94 8.31 15.39
N ARG A 227 -12.76 7.96 15.93
CA ARG A 227 -12.65 7.02 17.05
C ARG A 227 -13.55 7.43 18.22
N GLY A 228 -14.29 6.48 18.78
CA GLY A 228 -15.26 6.69 19.86
C GLY A 228 -16.53 7.45 19.45
N GLN A 229 -16.66 7.87 18.19
CA GLN A 229 -17.87 8.51 17.71
C GLN A 229 -18.98 7.46 17.59
N SER A 230 -20.12 7.71 18.22
CA SER A 230 -21.32 6.92 17.95
C SER A 230 -21.75 7.14 16.50
N ALA A 231 -21.70 6.07 15.73
CA ALA A 231 -22.34 6.02 14.42
C ALA A 231 -23.63 5.23 14.55
N SER A 232 -24.68 5.66 13.85
CA SER A 232 -25.95 4.97 13.80
C SER A 232 -26.23 4.55 12.36
N LEU A 233 -26.84 3.40 12.17
CA LEU A 233 -27.41 3.05 10.88
C LEU A 233 -28.91 3.21 10.99
N GLU A 234 -29.51 4.03 10.14
CA GLU A 234 -30.95 4.12 10.05
C GLU A 234 -31.45 3.10 9.03
N LEU A 235 -32.03 2.02 9.54
CA LEU A 235 -32.67 1.00 8.73
C LEU A 235 -34.15 1.38 8.53
N ARG A 236 -34.55 1.83 7.33
CA ARG A 236 -35.95 2.15 7.00
C ARG A 236 -36.63 1.00 6.26
N PHE A 237 -37.40 0.23 6.99
CA PHE A 237 -38.17 -0.87 6.41
C PHE A 237 -39.57 -0.41 5.98
N ALA A 238 -39.69 0.15 4.78
CA ALA A 238 -41.00 0.43 4.19
C ALA A 238 -41.49 -0.76 3.34
N GLY A 239 -42.73 -1.20 3.57
CA GLY A 239 -43.40 -2.22 2.75
C GLY A 239 -43.10 -3.69 3.10
N LEU A 240 -42.36 -3.97 4.19
CA LEU A 240 -42.20 -5.35 4.68
C LEU A 240 -43.40 -5.77 5.52
N ARG A 241 -43.97 -6.95 5.21
CA ARG A 241 -45.06 -7.51 6.02
C ARG A 241 -44.56 -7.88 7.43
N PRO A 242 -45.24 -7.42 8.50
CA PRO A 242 -44.87 -7.72 9.88
C PRO A 242 -44.68 -9.22 10.14
N GLY A 243 -43.68 -9.57 10.94
CA GLY A 243 -43.49 -10.94 11.45
C GLY A 243 -43.02 -12.00 10.44
N ILE A 244 -42.82 -11.65 9.16
CA ILE A 244 -42.35 -12.59 8.13
C ILE A 244 -40.81 -12.61 8.01
N TYR A 245 -40.17 -11.50 8.37
CA TYR A 245 -38.76 -11.27 8.14
C TYR A 245 -37.96 -11.25 9.45
N ASN A 246 -36.79 -11.87 9.41
CA ASN A 246 -35.80 -11.83 10.48
C ASN A 246 -34.57 -11.08 9.98
N GLY A 247 -34.22 -9.98 10.64
CA GLY A 247 -32.99 -9.23 10.37
C GLY A 247 -31.83 -9.73 11.23
N GLU A 248 -30.64 -9.83 10.64
CA GLU A 248 -29.38 -10.06 11.34
C GLU A 248 -28.40 -8.95 10.95
N LYS A 249 -27.80 -8.30 11.95
CA LYS A 249 -26.78 -7.26 11.74
C LYS A 249 -25.46 -7.68 12.38
N ALA A 250 -24.35 -7.38 11.70
CA ALA A 250 -23.01 -7.63 12.20
C ALA A 250 -22.05 -6.56 11.69
N VAL A 251 -21.09 -6.20 12.54
CA VAL A 251 -19.91 -5.44 12.10
C VAL A 251 -18.80 -6.44 11.86
N LEU A 252 -18.25 -6.38 10.65
CA LEU A 252 -17.16 -7.21 10.21
C LEU A 252 -15.89 -6.37 10.11
N ASP A 253 -14.74 -6.98 10.37
CA ASP A 253 -13.46 -6.41 9.98
C ASP A 253 -13.29 -6.43 8.45
N TRP A 254 -12.18 -5.88 7.96
CA TRP A 254 -11.85 -5.86 6.54
C TRP A 254 -11.73 -7.27 5.91
N GLN A 255 -11.53 -8.33 6.72
CA GLN A 255 -11.50 -9.74 6.29
C GLN A 255 -12.89 -10.38 6.28
N SER A 256 -13.95 -9.58 6.48
CA SER A 256 -15.33 -10.06 6.64
C SER A 256 -15.54 -10.95 7.87
N LYS A 257 -14.65 -10.92 8.86
CA LYS A 257 -14.82 -11.65 10.12
C LYS A 257 -15.63 -10.80 11.11
N PRO A 258 -16.67 -11.36 11.74
CA PRO A 258 -17.50 -10.61 12.69
C PRO A 258 -16.70 -10.24 13.94
N LEU A 259 -16.74 -8.95 14.33
CA LEU A 259 -16.12 -8.44 15.55
C LEU A 259 -16.88 -8.83 16.82
N ALA A 260 -18.18 -9.05 16.68
CA ALA A 260 -19.09 -9.49 17.74
C ALA A 260 -20.07 -10.52 17.19
N ARG A 261 -20.77 -11.25 18.07
CA ARG A 261 -21.85 -12.15 17.62
C ARG A 261 -22.89 -11.33 16.85
N PRO A 262 -23.33 -11.79 15.66
CA PRO A 262 -24.39 -11.13 14.91
C PRO A 262 -25.62 -10.91 15.79
N GLN A 263 -26.12 -9.68 15.82
CA GLN A 263 -27.30 -9.33 16.60
C GLN A 263 -28.54 -9.63 15.75
N LYS A 264 -29.43 -10.46 16.29
CA LYS A 264 -30.76 -10.67 15.71
C LYS A 264 -31.59 -9.44 16.03
N MET A 265 -32.18 -8.85 15.01
CA MET A 265 -33.17 -7.79 15.19
C MET A 265 -34.47 -8.42 15.70
N PRO A 266 -35.24 -7.70 16.54
CA PRO A 266 -36.60 -8.10 16.85
C PRO A 266 -37.39 -8.30 15.53
N PRO A 267 -38.40 -9.19 15.52
CA PRO A 267 -39.27 -9.34 14.36
C PRO A 267 -39.76 -7.95 13.94
N MET A 268 -39.58 -7.59 12.68
CA MET A 268 -40.01 -6.27 12.22
C MET A 268 -41.53 -6.23 12.31
N VAL A 269 -42.05 -5.45 13.26
CA VAL A 269 -43.47 -5.13 13.36
C VAL A 269 -43.65 -3.79 12.65
N ALA A 270 -43.96 -3.82 11.36
CA ALA A 270 -44.41 -2.61 10.69
C ALA A 270 -45.82 -2.28 11.21
N ALA A 271 -45.96 -1.19 11.97
CA ALA A 271 -47.27 -0.55 12.07
C ALA A 271 -47.61 0.00 10.68
N GLU A 272 -48.86 -0.12 10.24
CA GLU A 272 -49.26 0.21 8.86
C GLU A 272 -48.99 1.68 8.45
N ASP A 273 -48.69 2.57 9.40
CA ASP A 273 -48.39 3.99 9.14
C ASP A 273 -47.16 4.56 9.88
N GLU A 274 -46.52 3.86 10.81
CA GLU A 274 -45.39 4.40 11.57
C GLU A 274 -44.05 4.04 10.92
N THR A 275 -43.20 5.04 10.69
CA THR A 275 -41.77 4.85 10.52
C THR A 275 -41.26 4.01 11.69
N ILE A 276 -40.75 2.81 11.41
CA ILE A 276 -39.99 2.04 12.40
C ILE A 276 -38.90 2.97 12.90
N GLU A 277 -38.86 3.21 14.23
CA GLU A 277 -37.81 4.03 14.81
C GLU A 277 -36.45 3.51 14.32
N PRO A 278 -35.54 4.41 13.89
CA PRO A 278 -34.23 4.01 13.39
C PRO A 278 -33.56 3.10 14.42
N ASP A 279 -33.32 1.84 14.06
CA ASP A 279 -32.57 0.92 14.93
C ASP A 279 -31.11 1.37 14.96
N VAL A 280 -30.75 2.14 15.99
CA VAL A 280 -29.41 2.68 16.18
C VAL A 280 -28.44 1.53 16.47
N VAL A 281 -27.72 1.11 15.43
CA VAL A 281 -26.55 0.22 15.59
C VAL A 281 -25.35 1.05 16.00
N THR A 282 -24.95 1.02 17.27
CA THR A 282 -23.67 1.59 17.68
C THR A 282 -22.53 0.82 17.01
N LEU A 283 -21.86 1.45 16.03
CA LEU A 283 -20.67 0.85 15.42
C LEU A 283 -19.52 0.83 16.43
N PRO A 284 -18.69 -0.23 16.46
CA PRO A 284 -17.50 -0.29 17.30
C PRO A 284 -16.47 0.69 16.73
N THR A 285 -16.53 1.94 17.16
CA THR A 285 -15.58 2.99 16.77
C THR A 285 -14.40 3.09 17.74
N GLU A 286 -14.26 2.13 18.67
CA GLU A 286 -13.18 2.11 19.66
C GLU A 286 -11.80 1.83 19.06
N SER A 287 -11.75 1.20 17.88
CA SER A 287 -10.53 0.93 17.13
C SER A 287 -10.58 1.54 15.74
N VAL A 288 -9.50 2.21 15.36
CA VAL A 288 -9.25 2.72 14.02
C VAL A 288 -9.09 1.55 13.06
N GLY A 289 -9.67 1.66 11.87
CA GLY A 289 -9.63 0.60 10.89
C GLY A 289 -10.69 0.71 9.82
N PHE A 290 -10.65 -0.27 8.92
CA PHE A 290 -11.63 -0.46 7.87
C PHE A 290 -12.58 -1.60 8.23
N TYR A 291 -13.87 -1.35 8.10
CA TYR A 291 -14.90 -2.28 8.55
C TYR A 291 -16.01 -2.38 7.51
N TYR A 292 -16.77 -3.46 7.60
CA TYR A 292 -18.03 -3.59 6.90
C TYR A 292 -19.17 -3.70 7.88
N PHE A 293 -20.20 -2.92 7.66
CA PHE A 293 -21.50 -3.22 8.23
C PHE A 293 -22.22 -4.22 7.33
N ARG A 294 -22.59 -5.37 7.89
CA ARG A 294 -23.36 -6.40 7.20
C ARG A 294 -24.77 -6.46 7.76
N PHE A 295 -25.74 -6.43 6.86
CA PHE A 295 -27.14 -6.67 7.18
C PHE A 295 -27.72 -7.77 6.31
N ILE A 296 -28.31 -8.78 6.94
CA ILE A 296 -28.95 -9.91 6.28
C ILE A 296 -30.42 -9.88 6.65
N LEU A 297 -31.28 -9.84 5.64
CA LEU A 297 -32.72 -10.07 5.82
C LEU A 297 -33.03 -11.51 5.41
N ARG A 298 -33.70 -12.25 6.29
CA ARG A 298 -34.14 -13.61 6.03
C ARG A 298 -35.65 -13.71 6.00
N ARG A 299 -36.19 -14.50 5.07
CA ARG A 299 -37.60 -14.90 5.01
C ARG A 299 -37.67 -16.42 5.11
N LYS A 300 -38.35 -16.95 6.14
CA LYS A 300 -38.42 -18.40 6.39
C LYS A 300 -37.04 -19.10 6.39
N GLY A 301 -35.99 -18.41 6.85
CA GLY A 301 -34.61 -18.91 6.91
C GLY A 301 -33.74 -18.56 5.69
N GLU A 302 -34.35 -18.29 4.54
CA GLU A 302 -33.63 -17.95 3.30
C GLU A 302 -33.18 -16.49 3.29
N ILE A 303 -31.96 -16.22 2.82
CA ILE A 303 -31.46 -14.85 2.67
C ILE A 303 -32.15 -14.23 1.47
N VAL A 304 -33.01 -13.25 1.72
CA VAL A 304 -33.67 -12.46 0.68
C VAL A 304 -32.91 -11.16 0.41
N PHE A 305 -32.09 -10.70 1.35
CA PHE A 305 -31.29 -9.51 1.17
C PHE A 305 -29.99 -9.61 1.98
N ASN A 306 -28.88 -9.20 1.39
CA ASN A 306 -27.56 -9.16 2.03
C ASN A 306 -26.86 -7.88 1.60
N MET A 307 -26.80 -6.92 2.51
CA MET A 307 -26.08 -5.68 2.33
C MET A 307 -24.72 -5.77 3.02
N LEU A 308 -23.70 -5.30 2.32
CA LEU A 308 -22.37 -5.08 2.86
C LEU A 308 -21.99 -3.63 2.56
N GLU A 309 -21.86 -2.83 3.61
CA GLU A 309 -21.58 -1.40 3.51
C GLU A 309 -20.26 -1.05 4.20
N PRO A 310 -19.24 -0.61 3.46
CA PRO A 310 -17.96 -0.29 4.05
C PRO A 310 -18.00 1.05 4.79
N PHE A 311 -17.30 1.10 5.91
CA PHE A 311 -17.02 2.33 6.62
C PHE A 311 -15.61 2.33 7.19
N LEU A 312 -15.12 3.53 7.49
CA LEU A 312 -13.80 3.77 8.01
C LEU A 312 -13.92 4.43 9.38
N VAL A 313 -13.15 3.94 10.36
CA VAL A 313 -12.96 4.62 11.64
C VAL A 313 -11.54 5.15 11.67
N VAL A 314 -11.37 6.43 12.01
CA VAL A 314 -10.08 7.14 12.01
C VAL A 314 -9.93 7.97 13.28
N GLU A 315 -8.69 8.26 13.69
CA GLU A 315 -8.47 9.16 14.84
C GLU A 315 -9.00 10.58 14.58
N ASP A 316 -8.84 11.08 13.36
CA ASP A 316 -9.30 12.41 12.98
C ASP A 316 -9.94 12.35 11.60
N PRO A 317 -11.24 12.68 11.42
CA PRO A 317 -11.96 12.54 10.15
C PRO A 317 -11.57 13.58 9.10
N GLU A 318 -10.99 14.72 9.49
CA GLU A 318 -10.63 15.81 8.58
C GLU A 318 -9.10 15.87 8.43
N PRO A 319 -8.51 15.08 7.51
CA PRO A 319 -7.07 15.09 7.33
C PRO A 319 -6.61 16.44 6.76
N MET A 320 -5.46 16.92 7.22
CA MET A 320 -4.79 18.04 6.56
C MET A 320 -4.46 17.65 5.13
N ARG A 321 -4.69 18.58 4.20
CA ARG A 321 -4.35 18.36 2.79
C ARG A 321 -2.86 18.49 2.60
N THR A 322 -2.29 17.53 1.89
CA THR A 322 -0.87 17.51 1.55
C THR A 322 -0.68 17.47 0.04
N MET A 323 0.22 18.30 -0.48
CA MET A 323 0.58 18.33 -1.89
C MET A 323 1.44 17.12 -2.32
N HIS A 324 1.81 16.27 -1.37
CA HIS A 324 2.63 15.08 -1.63
C HIS A 324 1.83 13.88 -2.14
N PHE A 325 0.51 13.96 -2.09
CA PHE A 325 -0.38 12.88 -2.49
C PHE A 325 -1.54 13.39 -3.33
N GLY A 326 -1.87 12.63 -4.37
CA GLY A 326 -2.99 12.91 -5.24
C GLY A 326 -3.61 11.70 -5.90
N VAL A 327 -4.66 11.93 -6.68
CA VAL A 327 -5.45 10.85 -7.31
C VAL A 327 -5.85 11.22 -8.73
N PHE A 328 -6.03 10.20 -9.56
CA PHE A 328 -6.62 10.34 -10.90
C PHE A 328 -8.13 10.32 -10.85
N LEU A 329 -8.76 11.39 -11.31
CA LEU A 329 -10.20 11.43 -11.50
C LEU A 329 -10.61 10.72 -12.80
N PRO A 330 -11.73 10.00 -12.81
CA PRO A 330 -12.32 9.52 -14.05
C PRO A 330 -12.91 10.69 -14.86
N ASP A 331 -13.13 10.48 -16.16
CA ASP A 331 -13.80 11.47 -17.01
C ASP A 331 -15.24 11.74 -16.53
N GLU A 332 -15.94 10.70 -16.10
CA GLU A 332 -17.35 10.74 -15.69
C GLU A 332 -17.53 10.22 -14.24
N PRO A 333 -17.24 11.04 -13.21
CA PRO A 333 -17.68 10.76 -11.85
C PRO A 333 -19.20 10.92 -11.76
N PRO A 334 -19.89 10.16 -10.88
CA PRO A 334 -21.35 10.16 -10.76
C PRO A 334 -21.90 11.49 -10.26
N SER A 335 -21.23 12.13 -9.30
CA SER A 335 -21.56 13.49 -8.84
C SER A 335 -20.31 14.23 -8.36
N THR A 336 -20.20 15.53 -8.70
CA THR A 336 -19.06 16.34 -8.27
C THR A 336 -19.02 16.52 -6.76
N GLY A 337 -20.20 16.56 -6.10
CA GLY A 337 -20.31 16.70 -4.65
C GLY A 337 -19.75 15.50 -3.86
N GLU A 338 -20.09 14.27 -4.25
CA GLU A 338 -19.56 13.06 -3.60
C GLU A 338 -18.07 12.90 -3.86
N MET A 339 -17.63 13.20 -5.08
CA MET A 339 -16.21 13.20 -5.45
C MET A 339 -15.41 14.16 -4.57
N LEU A 340 -15.85 15.42 -4.41
CA LEU A 340 -15.16 16.39 -3.56
C LEU A 340 -15.11 15.95 -2.09
N LYS A 341 -16.22 15.39 -1.55
CA LYS A 341 -16.25 14.82 -0.19
C LYS A 341 -15.26 13.66 -0.05
N ALA A 342 -15.16 12.80 -1.06
CA ALA A 342 -14.21 11.69 -1.06
C ALA A 342 -12.75 12.18 -1.06
N LEU A 343 -12.43 13.18 -1.87
CA LEU A 343 -11.10 13.80 -1.90
C LEU A 343 -10.74 14.46 -0.57
N ASP A 344 -11.68 15.20 0.03
CA ASP A 344 -11.53 15.82 1.35
C ASP A 344 -11.25 14.76 2.44
N ASN A 345 -11.99 13.66 2.43
CA ASN A 345 -11.81 12.56 3.39
C ASN A 345 -10.47 11.82 3.22
N LEU A 346 -9.90 11.81 2.01
CA LEU A 346 -8.59 11.23 1.75
C LEU A 346 -7.43 12.14 2.21
N GLY A 347 -7.63 13.45 2.24
CA GLY A 347 -6.59 14.43 2.57
C GLY A 347 -5.61 14.73 1.45
N VAL A 348 -6.00 14.44 0.20
CA VAL A 348 -5.14 14.70 -0.96
C VAL A 348 -5.13 16.19 -1.30
N GLY A 349 -3.97 16.72 -1.68
CA GLY A 349 -3.82 18.08 -2.18
C GLY A 349 -3.90 18.17 -3.70
N VAL A 350 -3.52 17.09 -4.40
CA VAL A 350 -3.37 17.08 -5.86
C VAL A 350 -4.43 16.21 -6.54
N VAL A 351 -4.98 16.69 -7.64
CA VAL A 351 -6.01 16.01 -8.40
C VAL A 351 -5.62 16.00 -9.87
N ALA A 352 -5.35 14.82 -10.41
CA ALA A 352 -4.98 14.65 -11.81
C ALA A 352 -6.21 14.32 -12.66
N LEU A 353 -6.41 15.06 -13.74
CA LEU A 353 -7.51 14.88 -14.70
C LEU A 353 -6.96 14.31 -16.02
N PRO A 354 -7.52 13.20 -16.52
CA PRO A 354 -7.12 12.67 -17.81
C PRO A 354 -7.61 13.58 -18.95
N PHE A 355 -6.74 13.78 -19.94
CA PHE A 355 -7.02 14.47 -21.19
C PHE A 355 -6.76 13.52 -22.34
N ASP A 356 -7.78 13.30 -23.17
CA ASP A 356 -7.62 12.50 -24.38
C ASP A 356 -6.89 13.33 -25.45
N LEU A 357 -5.91 12.71 -26.10
CA LEU A 357 -5.17 13.32 -27.21
C LEU A 357 -5.95 13.33 -28.54
N TYR A 358 -7.14 12.74 -28.60
CA TYR A 358 -7.94 12.70 -29.84
C TYR A 358 -9.33 13.32 -29.72
N HIS A 359 -9.76 13.69 -28.50
CA HIS A 359 -11.12 14.16 -28.25
C HIS A 359 -11.15 15.34 -27.25
N LEU A 360 -11.97 16.35 -27.55
CA LEU A 360 -12.27 17.51 -26.70
C LEU A 360 -13.67 17.38 -26.09
N ASP A 361 -14.06 16.15 -25.79
CA ASP A 361 -15.43 15.89 -25.36
C ASP A 361 -15.64 16.49 -23.96
N ASN A 362 -16.81 17.11 -23.81
CA ASN A 362 -17.32 17.60 -22.54
C ASN A 362 -16.50 18.73 -21.87
N ALA A 363 -15.96 19.65 -22.67
CA ALA A 363 -15.09 20.73 -22.19
C ALA A 363 -15.72 21.64 -21.13
N GLU A 364 -17.01 21.94 -21.22
CA GLU A 364 -17.73 22.78 -20.25
C GLU A 364 -17.82 22.11 -18.88
N ASN A 365 -18.29 20.86 -18.82
CA ASN A 365 -18.35 20.10 -17.56
C ASN A 365 -16.95 19.93 -16.93
N ARG A 366 -15.92 19.75 -17.76
CA ARG A 366 -14.53 19.67 -17.29
C ARG A 366 -14.05 21.01 -16.72
N ARG A 367 -14.37 22.14 -17.36
CA ARG A 367 -14.06 23.48 -16.87
C ARG A 367 -14.77 23.78 -15.55
N GLU A 368 -16.06 23.45 -15.45
CA GLU A 368 -16.81 23.60 -14.21
C GLU A 368 -16.17 22.78 -13.09
N ARG A 369 -15.81 21.52 -13.36
CA ARG A 369 -15.14 20.64 -12.39
C ARG A 369 -13.79 21.21 -11.93
N LEU A 370 -12.95 21.65 -12.87
CA LEU A 370 -11.67 22.31 -12.57
C LEU A 370 -11.86 23.57 -11.72
N GLN A 371 -12.91 24.34 -11.98
CA GLN A 371 -13.26 25.52 -11.18
C GLN A 371 -13.71 25.13 -9.77
N GLN A 372 -14.52 24.08 -9.61
CA GLN A 372 -14.95 23.58 -8.30
C GLN A 372 -13.78 23.03 -7.49
N LEU A 373 -12.84 22.30 -8.13
CA LEU A 373 -11.60 21.84 -7.52
C LEU A 373 -10.72 23.01 -7.06
N GLY A 374 -10.53 24.01 -7.91
CA GLY A 374 -9.75 25.22 -7.59
C GLY A 374 -10.37 26.03 -6.43
N LYS A 375 -11.71 26.20 -6.43
CA LYS A 375 -12.43 26.86 -5.32
C LYS A 375 -12.27 26.13 -3.98
N ARG A 376 -12.07 24.82 -4.02
CA ARG A 376 -11.79 24.02 -2.83
C ARG A 376 -10.32 24.08 -2.42
N GLY A 377 -9.41 24.55 -3.27
CA GLY A 377 -7.97 24.61 -2.99
C GLY A 377 -7.22 23.32 -3.34
N PHE A 378 -7.72 22.53 -4.29
CA PHE A 378 -6.95 21.43 -4.86
C PHE A 378 -6.02 21.96 -5.95
N GLU A 379 -4.79 21.47 -5.95
CA GLU A 379 -3.89 21.61 -7.10
C GLU A 379 -4.32 20.62 -8.19
N ARG A 380 -4.36 21.09 -9.43
CA ARG A 380 -4.94 20.37 -10.56
C ARG A 380 -3.83 20.06 -11.55
N ALA A 381 -3.65 18.77 -11.83
CA ALA A 381 -2.73 18.30 -12.84
C ALA A 381 -3.50 17.82 -14.08
N GLY A 382 -3.07 18.20 -15.27
CA GLY A 382 -3.60 17.70 -16.54
C GLY A 382 -2.76 16.54 -17.04
N PHE A 383 -3.37 15.37 -17.25
CA PHE A 383 -2.63 14.17 -17.65
C PHE A 383 -3.07 13.67 -19.02
N PHE A 384 -2.22 13.82 -20.02
CA PHE A 384 -2.53 13.36 -21.38
C PHE A 384 -2.48 11.83 -21.48
N ARG A 385 -3.63 11.20 -21.75
CA ARG A 385 -3.79 9.76 -22.01
C ARG A 385 -3.97 9.50 -23.49
N LEU A 386 -3.25 8.50 -23.99
CA LEU A 386 -3.56 7.87 -25.27
C LEU A 386 -4.59 6.77 -25.04
N ARG A 387 -5.88 7.11 -24.98
CA ARG A 387 -6.93 6.10 -25.12
C ARG A 387 -7.06 5.72 -26.60
N ASP A 388 -7.35 4.46 -26.88
CA ASP A 388 -7.59 3.91 -28.23
C ASP A 388 -6.44 3.91 -29.26
N ALA A 389 -5.23 4.31 -28.91
CA ALA A 389 -4.08 4.17 -29.82
C ALA A 389 -3.90 2.70 -30.24
N ASP A 390 -3.98 1.74 -29.32
CA ASP A 390 -3.87 0.32 -29.65
C ASP A 390 -4.98 -0.19 -30.57
N ARG A 391 -6.19 0.38 -30.51
CA ARG A 391 -7.30 0.00 -31.38
C ARG A 391 -7.10 0.56 -32.80
N LYS A 392 -6.80 1.85 -32.92
CA LYS A 392 -6.57 2.52 -34.22
C LYS A 392 -5.25 2.10 -34.88
N VAL A 393 -4.21 1.80 -34.10
CA VAL A 393 -2.92 1.27 -34.59
C VAL A 393 -3.09 -0.16 -35.10
N LYS A 394 -3.93 -1.00 -34.47
CA LYS A 394 -4.27 -2.33 -35.00
C LYS A 394 -5.06 -2.27 -36.31
N GLU A 395 -5.85 -1.21 -36.51
CA GLU A 395 -6.60 -0.99 -37.75
C GLU A 395 -5.70 -0.50 -38.90
N HIS A 396 -4.58 0.18 -38.59
CA HIS A 396 -3.61 0.63 -39.59
C HIS A 396 -2.57 -0.45 -39.90
N ARG A 397 -2.90 -1.33 -40.85
CA ARG A 397 -1.95 -2.31 -41.42
C ARG A 397 -0.73 -1.58 -42.03
N GLY A 398 0.40 -1.57 -41.32
CA GLY A 398 1.67 -1.06 -41.84
C GLY A 398 2.57 -0.29 -40.86
N CYS A 399 2.09 0.07 -39.66
CA CYS A 399 2.96 0.65 -38.62
C CYS A 399 3.65 -0.49 -37.84
N GLU A 400 4.98 -0.60 -37.91
CA GLU A 400 5.76 -1.57 -37.10
C GLU A 400 5.89 -1.16 -35.62
N GLY A 401 5.32 -0.02 -35.21
CA GLY A 401 5.21 0.37 -33.80
C GLY A 401 4.33 1.60 -33.54
N ILE A 402 3.81 1.71 -32.31
CA ILE A 402 3.02 2.86 -31.82
C ILE A 402 3.74 4.20 -32.01
N LEU A 403 5.06 4.22 -31.86
CA LEU A 403 5.89 5.40 -32.05
C LEU A 403 5.86 5.92 -33.49
N ASP A 404 5.84 5.02 -34.48
CA ASP A 404 5.84 5.37 -35.90
C ASP A 404 4.49 5.93 -36.35
N CYS A 405 3.40 5.46 -35.74
CA CYS A 405 2.06 5.98 -35.93
C CYS A 405 1.86 7.33 -35.19
N LEU A 406 2.42 7.53 -33.99
CA LEU A 406 2.38 8.83 -33.27
C LEU A 406 3.20 9.92 -33.97
N TYR A 407 4.35 9.57 -34.57
CA TYR A 407 5.18 10.49 -35.35
C TYR A 407 4.44 11.12 -36.55
N ARG A 408 3.34 10.50 -37.02
CA ARG A 408 2.56 10.97 -38.18
C ARG A 408 1.26 11.70 -37.83
N HIS A 409 0.84 11.73 -36.56
CA HIS A 409 -0.42 12.37 -36.17
C HIS A 409 -0.18 13.80 -35.67
N GLU A 410 -0.05 14.77 -36.60
CA GLU A 410 -0.25 16.20 -36.32
C GLU A 410 -1.54 16.45 -35.50
N SER A 411 -2.53 15.58 -35.68
CA SER A 411 -3.80 15.55 -34.95
C SER A 411 -3.60 15.50 -33.43
N ALA A 412 -2.77 14.58 -32.92
CA ALA A 412 -2.59 14.39 -31.47
C ALA A 412 -1.95 15.62 -30.81
N MET A 413 -0.98 16.22 -31.50
CA MET A 413 -0.34 17.47 -31.05
C MET A 413 -1.33 18.65 -31.12
N THR A 414 -2.13 18.73 -32.18
CA THR A 414 -3.19 19.74 -32.32
C THR A 414 -4.21 19.64 -31.18
N PHE A 415 -4.60 18.43 -30.78
CA PHE A 415 -5.52 18.22 -29.67
C PHE A 415 -4.86 18.50 -28.31
N ALA A 416 -3.59 18.14 -28.11
CA ALA A 416 -2.84 18.51 -26.92
C ALA A 416 -2.78 20.04 -26.77
N GLU A 417 -2.46 20.75 -27.85
CA GLU A 417 -2.46 22.21 -27.92
C GLU A 417 -3.85 22.81 -27.64
N LYS A 418 -4.90 22.27 -28.26
CA LYS A 418 -6.27 22.73 -28.00
C LYS A 418 -6.69 22.52 -26.55
N ASN A 419 -6.37 21.37 -25.94
CA ASN A 419 -6.63 21.13 -24.52
C ASN A 419 -5.81 22.08 -23.64
N PHE A 420 -4.53 22.30 -23.96
CA PHE A 420 -3.67 23.24 -23.24
C PHE A 420 -4.25 24.65 -23.29
N ARG A 421 -4.63 25.16 -24.46
CA ARG A 421 -5.30 26.47 -24.59
C ARG A 421 -6.65 26.53 -23.89
N ALA A 422 -7.43 25.44 -23.91
CA ALA A 422 -8.76 25.43 -23.31
C ALA A 422 -8.75 25.42 -21.77
N PHE A 423 -7.71 24.83 -21.16
CA PHE A 423 -7.66 24.52 -19.73
C PHE A 423 -6.38 24.98 -19.01
N GLY A 424 -5.39 25.53 -19.70
CA GLY A 424 -4.09 25.94 -19.15
C GLY A 424 -4.20 26.95 -18.01
N ASP A 425 -5.26 27.76 -18.01
CA ASP A 425 -5.54 28.68 -16.91
C ASP A 425 -6.03 28.01 -15.62
N SER A 426 -6.53 26.78 -15.73
CA SER A 426 -7.13 26.03 -14.62
C SER A 426 -6.30 24.83 -14.18
N ILE A 427 -5.13 24.61 -14.77
CA ILE A 427 -4.24 23.48 -14.48
C ILE A 427 -2.86 24.02 -14.14
N GLU A 428 -2.36 23.65 -12.98
CA GLU A 428 -1.05 24.05 -12.49
C GLU A 428 0.07 23.28 -13.19
N ASP A 429 -0.10 21.95 -13.33
CA ASP A 429 0.91 21.04 -13.87
C ASP A 429 0.35 20.19 -15.00
N TRP A 430 1.11 19.96 -16.06
CA TRP A 430 0.74 19.02 -17.13
C TRP A 430 1.64 17.79 -17.09
N ILE A 431 1.12 16.61 -17.41
CA ILE A 431 1.85 15.34 -17.31
C ILE A 431 1.52 14.51 -18.55
N LEU A 432 2.52 13.85 -19.14
CA LEU A 432 2.34 13.02 -20.32
C LEU A 432 2.53 11.54 -19.98
N SER A 433 1.48 10.75 -20.18
CA SER A 433 1.41 9.37 -19.71
C SER A 433 2.24 8.37 -20.51
N HIS A 434 2.73 8.75 -21.69
CA HIS A 434 3.27 7.81 -22.67
C HIS A 434 4.72 8.12 -23.02
N PRO A 435 5.54 7.10 -23.36
CA PRO A 435 6.85 7.32 -23.95
C PRO A 435 6.69 7.89 -25.36
N MET A 436 6.42 9.19 -25.43
CA MET A 436 6.72 9.97 -26.62
C MET A 436 8.11 10.55 -26.45
N ASP A 437 8.86 10.63 -27.55
CA ASP A 437 10.12 11.34 -27.59
C ASP A 437 9.88 12.80 -27.14
N PRO A 438 10.48 13.26 -26.02
CA PRO A 438 10.29 14.62 -25.51
C PRO A 438 10.58 15.70 -26.55
N SER A 439 11.48 15.44 -27.51
CA SER A 439 11.85 16.39 -28.57
C SER A 439 10.73 16.64 -29.59
N VAL A 440 9.81 15.67 -29.77
CA VAL A 440 8.65 15.80 -30.67
C VAL A 440 7.58 16.65 -30.00
N LEU A 441 7.32 16.37 -28.72
CA LEU A 441 6.40 17.15 -27.90
C LEU A 441 6.84 18.60 -27.77
N GLN A 442 8.13 18.84 -27.52
CA GLN A 442 8.70 20.17 -27.48
C GLN A 442 8.44 20.92 -28.78
N ARG A 443 8.68 20.29 -29.95
CA ARG A 443 8.47 20.95 -31.24
C ARG A 443 7.01 21.32 -31.48
N GLY A 444 6.05 20.45 -31.12
CA GLY A 444 4.64 20.72 -31.36
C GLY A 444 3.97 21.61 -30.29
N LEU A 445 4.36 21.54 -29.02
CA LEU A 445 3.78 22.35 -27.93
C LEU A 445 4.52 23.67 -27.69
N ALA A 446 5.76 23.84 -28.15
CA ALA A 446 6.52 25.07 -27.96
C ALA A 446 5.81 26.35 -28.45
N PRO A 447 5.05 26.36 -29.56
CA PRO A 447 4.29 27.55 -29.95
C PRO A 447 3.27 27.96 -28.89
N ALA A 448 2.46 27.01 -28.41
CA ALA A 448 1.44 27.27 -27.40
C ALA A 448 2.04 27.64 -26.03
N ALA A 449 3.12 26.97 -25.62
CA ALA A 449 3.82 27.27 -24.37
C ALA A 449 4.55 28.62 -24.38
N LYS A 450 4.87 29.18 -25.57
CA LYS A 450 5.42 30.54 -25.70
C LYS A 450 4.36 31.62 -25.55
N GLU A 451 3.13 31.35 -25.99
CA GLU A 451 2.01 32.28 -25.88
C GLU A 451 1.47 32.38 -24.45
N GLU A 452 1.48 31.28 -23.71
CA GLU A 452 1.09 31.21 -22.30
C GLU A 452 2.24 30.68 -21.45
N PRO A 453 3.10 31.55 -20.88
CA PRO A 453 4.29 31.16 -20.11
C PRO A 453 3.94 30.66 -18.70
N LYS A 454 2.99 29.73 -18.59
CA LYS A 454 2.79 28.90 -17.39
C LYS A 454 3.68 27.66 -17.50
N PHE A 455 4.01 27.06 -16.35
CA PHE A 455 4.91 25.92 -16.30
C PHE A 455 4.33 24.73 -17.06
N LEU A 456 4.81 24.50 -18.28
CA LEU A 456 4.61 23.23 -18.97
C LEU A 456 5.74 22.29 -18.55
N GLU A 457 5.51 21.52 -17.50
CA GLU A 457 6.41 20.45 -17.09
C GLU A 457 6.13 19.22 -17.99
N ILE A 458 6.93 18.98 -19.03
CA ILE A 458 6.71 17.80 -19.88
C ILE A 458 7.36 16.59 -19.24
N ILE A 459 6.55 15.80 -18.56
CA ILE A 459 6.97 14.55 -17.93
C ILE A 459 6.87 13.41 -18.95
N GLY A 460 8.01 12.83 -19.36
CA GLY A 460 8.06 11.74 -20.35
C GLY A 460 8.33 10.36 -19.74
N ARG A 461 7.65 9.32 -20.23
CA ARG A 461 8.01 7.91 -19.96
C ARG A 461 9.19 7.48 -20.86
N MET A 462 10.10 6.64 -20.40
CA MET A 462 11.03 5.89 -21.28
C MET A 462 10.91 4.39 -21.03
N ARG A 463 10.96 3.59 -22.09
CA ARG A 463 10.93 2.13 -22.05
C ARG A 463 12.34 1.59 -22.26
N LYS A 464 12.92 0.92 -21.26
CA LYS A 464 14.01 -0.07 -21.47
C LYS A 464 13.58 -1.42 -20.89
N ALA A 465 14.00 -2.48 -21.58
CA ALA A 465 13.47 -3.83 -21.46
C ALA A 465 13.44 -4.35 -20.00
N SER A 466 12.31 -4.96 -19.63
CA SER A 466 12.03 -5.77 -18.42
C SER A 466 11.95 -5.10 -17.04
N SER A 467 12.26 -3.81 -16.89
CA SER A 467 12.01 -3.05 -15.65
C SER A 467 11.71 -1.58 -15.95
N TRP A 468 10.66 -1.03 -15.35
CA TRP A 468 10.15 0.32 -15.62
C TRP A 468 10.94 1.39 -14.84
N THR A 469 11.97 1.98 -15.45
CA THR A 469 12.56 3.25 -15.01
C THR A 469 12.84 4.20 -16.16
N SER A 470 12.40 5.45 -16.00
CA SER A 470 12.75 6.56 -16.88
C SER A 470 13.97 7.30 -16.32
N LEU A 471 15.00 7.50 -17.14
CA LEU A 471 16.06 8.47 -16.89
C LEU A 471 15.74 9.73 -17.72
N GLY A 472 15.63 10.89 -17.08
CA GLY A 472 15.61 12.16 -17.78
C GLY A 472 17.01 12.47 -18.33
N VAL A 473 17.13 12.72 -19.63
CA VAL A 473 18.38 13.24 -20.23
C VAL A 473 18.31 14.77 -20.17
N PRO A 474 19.28 15.48 -19.55
CA PRO A 474 19.29 16.93 -19.55
C PRO A 474 19.53 17.46 -20.98
N PHE A 475 18.61 18.29 -21.47
CA PHE A 475 18.75 18.96 -22.76
C PHE A 475 19.58 20.24 -22.60
N SER A 476 20.76 20.30 -23.23
CA SER A 476 21.53 21.53 -23.35
C SER A 476 21.17 22.26 -24.66
N SER A 477 20.34 23.29 -24.60
CA SER A 477 20.51 24.42 -25.53
C SER A 477 19.80 25.69 -25.06
N LYS A 478 20.49 26.81 -25.30
CA LYS A 478 20.07 28.18 -24.98
C LYS A 478 18.96 28.64 -25.93
N ALA A 479 17.68 28.39 -25.63
CA ALA A 479 16.55 29.28 -25.98
C ALA A 479 15.19 28.65 -25.64
N SER A 480 14.39 29.38 -24.85
CA SER A 480 12.91 29.36 -24.74
C SER A 480 12.21 28.07 -24.24
N ALA A 481 11.39 28.25 -23.18
CA ALA A 481 10.64 27.27 -22.38
C ALA A 481 11.54 26.30 -21.57
N ARG A 482 11.61 26.50 -20.25
CA ARG A 482 12.31 25.60 -19.32
C ARG A 482 11.53 24.29 -19.21
N LEU A 483 11.85 23.36 -20.10
CA LEU A 483 11.34 22.00 -20.11
C LEU A 483 12.20 21.16 -19.17
N ASN A 484 11.61 20.78 -18.05
CA ASN A 484 12.24 19.94 -17.05
C ASN A 484 11.79 18.49 -17.29
N ALA A 485 12.76 17.57 -17.33
CA ALA A 485 12.47 16.16 -17.52
C ALA A 485 12.30 15.48 -16.16
N ASP A 486 11.08 15.08 -15.81
CA ASP A 486 10.79 14.35 -14.58
C ASP A 486 10.71 12.83 -14.79
N ILE A 487 10.91 12.12 -13.68
CA ILE A 487 10.88 10.65 -13.62
C ILE A 487 9.49 10.23 -13.20
N THR A 488 8.69 9.67 -14.11
CA THR A 488 7.46 8.96 -13.73
C THR A 488 7.75 7.49 -13.53
N LEU A 489 7.60 7.02 -12.29
CA LEU A 489 7.57 5.60 -11.98
C LEU A 489 6.14 5.09 -12.09
N THR A 490 5.92 4.11 -12.96
CA THR A 490 4.69 3.32 -12.97
C THR A 490 5.02 1.89 -12.58
N THR A 491 4.56 1.48 -11.40
CA THR A 491 4.80 0.12 -10.90
C THR A 491 3.58 -0.75 -11.16
N GLU A 492 3.62 -1.56 -12.21
CA GLU A 492 2.59 -2.58 -12.47
C GLU A 492 2.66 -3.76 -11.48
N ARG A 493 3.81 -3.93 -10.80
CA ARG A 493 4.04 -5.01 -9.83
C ARG A 493 4.79 -4.53 -8.59
N PHE A 494 4.34 -5.02 -7.43
CA PHE A 494 4.82 -4.61 -6.12
C PHE A 494 6.34 -4.80 -5.87
N GLY A 495 7.00 -5.73 -6.55
CA GLY A 495 8.40 -6.10 -6.27
C GLY A 495 9.51 -5.30 -7.00
N ALA A 496 9.20 -4.54 -8.06
CA ALA A 496 10.24 -3.94 -8.92
C ALA A 496 10.74 -2.55 -8.47
N LEU A 497 10.08 -1.95 -7.48
CA LEU A 497 10.32 -0.56 -7.06
C LEU A 497 11.74 -0.30 -6.49
N PRO A 498 12.35 -1.15 -5.66
CA PRO A 498 13.66 -0.85 -5.07
C PRO A 498 14.76 -0.64 -6.13
N ALA A 499 14.84 -1.53 -7.12
CA ALA A 499 15.78 -1.41 -8.22
C ALA A 499 15.51 -0.16 -9.08
N ALA A 500 14.24 0.23 -9.18
CA ALA A 500 13.86 1.42 -9.92
C ALA A 500 14.37 2.70 -9.23
N LEU A 501 14.20 2.78 -7.91
CA LEU A 501 14.63 3.92 -7.09
C LEU A 501 16.15 4.07 -7.06
N GLU A 502 16.92 2.98 -7.10
CA GLU A 502 18.39 3.02 -7.15
C GLU A 502 18.94 3.69 -8.42
N THR A 503 18.17 3.70 -9.51
CA THR A 503 18.58 4.36 -10.77
C THR A 503 18.21 5.84 -10.86
N ILE A 504 17.50 6.37 -9.85
CA ILE A 504 17.19 7.79 -9.77
C ILE A 504 18.46 8.50 -9.28
N GLU A 505 19.36 8.78 -10.22
CA GLU A 505 20.48 9.67 -9.94
C GLU A 505 19.91 11.02 -9.52
N THR A 506 20.32 11.50 -8.33
CA THR A 506 20.06 12.90 -7.97
C THR A 506 20.79 13.71 -9.02
N PRO A 507 20.11 14.55 -9.83
CA PRO A 507 20.79 15.33 -10.85
C PRO A 507 21.94 16.06 -10.16
N ALA A 508 23.17 15.73 -10.54
CA ALA A 508 24.35 16.38 -10.00
C ALA A 508 24.11 17.88 -10.20
N GLU A 509 24.22 18.67 -9.13
CA GLU A 509 24.11 20.13 -9.22
C GLU A 509 25.14 20.59 -10.26
N THR A 510 24.69 20.74 -11.51
CA THR A 510 25.58 21.03 -12.63
C THR A 510 26.03 22.46 -12.48
N GLY A 511 27.20 22.62 -11.86
CA GLY A 511 28.06 23.80 -11.87
C GLY A 511 27.38 25.09 -11.44
N SER A 512 27.76 25.63 -10.28
CA SER A 512 27.49 27.03 -9.90
C SER A 512 28.05 27.97 -10.98
N GLY A 513 27.27 28.26 -12.02
CA GLY A 513 27.44 29.43 -12.83
C GLY A 513 27.27 30.63 -11.91
N ASN A 514 28.35 31.37 -11.68
CA ASN A 514 28.46 32.50 -10.73
C ASN A 514 27.56 33.71 -11.08
N ASP A 515 26.63 33.57 -12.02
CA ASP A 515 25.69 34.61 -12.42
C ASP A 515 24.49 34.58 -11.46
N GLY A 516 24.63 35.31 -10.35
CA GLY A 516 23.74 35.32 -9.19
C GLY A 516 22.32 35.87 -9.40
N SER A 517 21.60 35.49 -10.45
CA SER A 517 20.24 36.03 -10.71
C SER A 517 19.17 35.02 -11.11
N THR A 518 19.41 33.71 -11.05
CA THR A 518 18.32 32.75 -11.34
C THR A 518 18.34 31.58 -10.39
N GLN A 519 17.60 31.72 -9.30
CA GLN A 519 17.20 30.62 -8.44
C GLN A 519 16.43 29.62 -9.33
N VAL A 520 17.05 28.48 -9.64
CA VAL A 520 16.37 27.41 -10.35
C VAL A 520 15.40 26.80 -9.35
N SER A 521 14.09 26.95 -9.59
CA SER A 521 13.06 26.29 -8.80
C SER A 521 13.33 24.77 -8.81
N LYS A 522 13.38 24.16 -7.62
CA LYS A 522 13.56 22.71 -7.47
C LYS A 522 12.48 21.98 -8.30
N LEU A 523 12.90 21.06 -9.15
CA LEU A 523 12.00 20.25 -9.98
C LEU A 523 11.15 19.33 -9.11
N ARG A 524 9.88 19.17 -9.49
CA ARG A 524 8.92 18.36 -8.74
C ARG A 524 8.93 16.93 -9.29
N ARG A 525 9.24 15.95 -8.44
CA ARG A 525 9.25 14.54 -8.82
C ARG A 525 7.87 13.92 -8.63
N TRP A 526 7.37 13.27 -9.68
CA TRP A 526 6.05 12.63 -9.68
C TRP A 526 6.15 11.11 -9.72
N ALA A 527 5.26 10.39 -9.03
CA ALA A 527 5.11 8.95 -9.22
C ALA A 527 3.63 8.59 -9.40
N VAL A 528 3.34 7.59 -10.22
CA VAL A 528 1.97 7.11 -10.45
C VAL A 528 1.90 5.64 -10.06
N ILE A 529 1.13 5.32 -9.02
CA ILE A 529 0.88 3.94 -8.61
C ILE A 529 -0.40 3.46 -9.28
N GLN A 530 -0.28 2.40 -10.06
CA GLN A 530 -1.43 1.68 -10.60
C GLN A 530 -1.89 0.62 -9.60
N LEU A 531 -3.18 0.64 -9.28
CA LEU A 531 -3.77 -0.36 -8.40
C LEU A 531 -4.06 -1.68 -9.16
N PRO A 532 -4.10 -2.83 -8.46
CA PRO A 532 -4.43 -4.12 -9.08
C PRO A 532 -5.78 -4.08 -9.82
N GLN A 533 -5.84 -4.72 -10.99
CA GLN A 533 -7.01 -4.70 -11.86
C GLN A 533 -8.19 -5.58 -11.37
N LYS A 534 -9.35 -5.42 -12.02
CA LYS A 534 -10.67 -5.99 -11.71
C LYS A 534 -10.67 -7.47 -11.31
N GLY A 535 -11.50 -7.77 -10.30
CA GLY A 535 -11.89 -9.16 -9.97
C GLY A 535 -11.01 -9.84 -8.95
N GLU A 536 -9.85 -9.27 -8.62
CA GLU A 536 -9.00 -9.77 -7.54
C GLU A 536 -9.48 -9.25 -6.18
N THR A 537 -9.71 -10.17 -5.25
CA THR A 537 -9.95 -9.83 -3.84
C THR A 537 -8.68 -9.21 -3.28
N ILE A 538 -8.75 -7.98 -2.77
CA ILE A 538 -7.60 -7.33 -2.11
C ILE A 538 -7.17 -8.20 -0.93
N THR A 539 -5.95 -8.72 -1.01
CA THR A 539 -5.37 -9.53 0.06
C THR A 539 -4.65 -8.64 1.09
N ARG A 540 -4.30 -9.23 2.24
CA ARG A 540 -3.42 -8.58 3.22
C ARG A 540 -2.09 -8.15 2.61
N ASP A 541 -1.56 -8.98 1.72
CA ASP A 541 -0.25 -8.78 1.11
C ASP A 541 -0.27 -7.61 0.13
N ASP A 542 -1.36 -7.44 -0.64
CA ASP A 542 -1.54 -6.30 -1.54
C ASP A 542 -1.54 -4.99 -0.76
N MET A 543 -2.23 -4.97 0.38
CA MET A 543 -2.29 -3.84 1.30
C MET A 543 -0.93 -3.49 1.92
N VAL A 544 -0.20 -4.51 2.39
CA VAL A 544 1.16 -4.35 2.92
C VAL A 544 2.10 -3.83 1.84
N ASN A 545 2.04 -4.41 0.64
CA ASN A 545 2.89 -3.98 -0.46
C ASN A 545 2.57 -2.57 -0.93
N PHE A 546 1.28 -2.21 -1.01
CA PHE A 546 0.83 -0.87 -1.36
C PHE A 546 1.34 0.19 -0.37
N SER A 547 1.23 -0.07 0.95
CA SER A 547 1.80 0.83 1.96
C SER A 547 3.32 0.97 1.84
N ARG A 548 4.05 -0.14 1.64
CA ARG A 548 5.51 -0.12 1.44
C ARG A 548 5.91 0.70 0.22
N GLN A 549 5.20 0.58 -0.90
CA GLN A 549 5.47 1.37 -2.09
C GLN A 549 5.33 2.88 -1.82
N LEU A 550 4.25 3.29 -1.15
CA LEU A 550 4.04 4.70 -0.78
C LEU A 550 5.16 5.23 0.10
N ILE A 551 5.57 4.47 1.12
CA ILE A 551 6.68 4.83 2.01
C ILE A 551 8.00 4.93 1.22
N MET A 552 8.30 3.95 0.35
CA MET A 552 9.54 3.92 -0.42
C MET A 552 9.63 5.06 -1.44
N LEU A 553 8.53 5.37 -2.13
CA LEU A 553 8.46 6.50 -3.05
C LEU A 553 8.69 7.82 -2.31
N ARG A 554 8.02 8.03 -1.16
CA ARG A 554 8.30 9.20 -0.32
C ARG A 554 9.76 9.22 0.09
N ALA A 555 10.32 8.14 0.62
CA ALA A 555 11.71 8.09 1.07
C ALA A 555 12.73 8.37 -0.05
N ALA A 556 12.39 8.07 -1.31
CA ALA A 556 13.21 8.42 -2.47
C ALA A 556 13.13 9.90 -2.88
N GLY A 557 12.37 10.71 -2.15
CA GLY A 557 12.18 12.13 -2.44
C GLY A 557 11.21 12.39 -3.58
N VAL A 558 10.26 11.49 -3.84
CA VAL A 558 9.15 11.79 -4.76
C VAL A 558 8.28 12.88 -4.12
N ASP A 559 8.19 14.03 -4.78
CA ASP A 559 7.44 15.17 -4.28
C ASP A 559 5.93 14.90 -4.32
N THR A 560 5.39 14.27 -5.37
CA THR A 560 3.94 13.94 -5.45
C THR A 560 3.66 12.52 -5.95
N ILE A 561 2.86 11.77 -5.20
CA ILE A 561 2.44 10.41 -5.55
C ILE A 561 0.95 10.39 -5.93
N LEU A 562 0.66 10.03 -7.17
CA LEU A 562 -0.67 9.90 -7.73
C LEU A 562 -1.14 8.43 -7.73
N ILE A 563 -2.39 8.19 -7.33
CA ILE A 563 -3.03 6.86 -7.42
C ILE A 563 -3.94 6.79 -8.65
N ASP A 564 -3.77 5.75 -9.47
CA ASP A 564 -4.56 5.49 -10.68
C ASP A 564 -5.20 4.09 -10.66
N PRO A 565 -6.52 3.95 -10.84
CA PRO A 565 -7.55 5.01 -10.80
C PRO A 565 -8.01 5.31 -9.37
N LEU A 566 -8.73 6.43 -9.17
CA LEU A 566 -9.50 6.65 -7.93
C LEU A 566 -10.69 5.69 -7.82
N TRP A 567 -11.34 5.38 -8.95
CA TRP A 567 -12.66 4.73 -9.03
C TRP A 567 -12.64 3.46 -9.90
N GLY A 568 -13.66 2.61 -9.75
CA GLY A 568 -13.82 1.35 -10.48
C GLY A 568 -12.96 0.25 -9.87
N GLU A 569 -11.70 0.18 -10.32
CA GLU A 569 -10.68 -0.75 -9.82
C GLU A 569 -9.72 -0.06 -8.84
N GLY A 570 -10.06 1.16 -8.46
CA GLY A 570 -9.23 2.07 -7.69
C GLY A 570 -9.37 1.92 -6.18
N LEU A 571 -9.28 3.06 -5.48
CA LEU A 571 -9.59 3.16 -4.06
C LEU A 571 -11.10 2.95 -3.79
N PHE A 572 -11.94 3.35 -4.73
CA PHE A 572 -13.38 3.14 -4.71
C PHE A 572 -13.80 2.14 -5.79
N ASP A 573 -14.78 1.30 -5.49
CA ASP A 573 -15.36 0.37 -6.47
C ASP A 573 -16.24 1.10 -7.51
N ALA A 574 -16.73 0.38 -8.52
CA ALA A 574 -17.62 0.95 -9.54
C ALA A 574 -18.90 1.62 -8.99
N LYS A 575 -19.33 1.24 -7.78
CA LYS A 575 -20.49 1.81 -7.06
C LYS A 575 -20.09 2.87 -6.03
N TRP A 576 -18.86 3.39 -6.09
CA TRP A 576 -18.31 4.38 -5.14
C TRP A 576 -18.25 3.89 -3.69
N LYS A 577 -18.21 2.59 -3.47
CA LYS A 577 -17.93 2.01 -2.16
C LYS A 577 -16.44 2.02 -1.91
N MET A 578 -16.05 2.47 -0.71
CA MET A 578 -14.64 2.45 -0.30
C MET A 578 -14.13 1.00 -0.29
N ARG A 579 -12.88 0.81 -0.71
CA ARG A 579 -12.14 -0.44 -0.54
C ARG A 579 -11.15 -0.29 0.63
N PRO A 580 -10.62 -1.39 1.21
CA PRO A 580 -9.65 -1.31 2.30
C PRO A 580 -8.42 -0.43 2.02
N LEU A 581 -8.01 -0.31 0.74
CA LEU A 581 -6.92 0.56 0.32
C LEU A 581 -7.16 2.05 0.62
N VAL A 582 -8.42 2.50 0.74
CA VAL A 582 -8.76 3.87 1.16
C VAL A 582 -8.19 4.16 2.55
N ALA A 583 -8.34 3.22 3.48
CA ALA A 583 -7.84 3.36 4.85
C ALA A 583 -6.32 3.53 4.86
N ILE A 584 -5.63 2.67 4.10
CA ILE A 584 -4.17 2.66 4.04
C ILE A 584 -3.65 3.92 3.37
N TYR A 585 -4.21 4.28 2.22
CA TYR A 585 -3.81 5.47 1.49
C TYR A 585 -3.97 6.72 2.36
N ARG A 586 -5.15 6.88 2.99
CA ARG A 586 -5.41 7.98 3.91
C ARG A 586 -4.44 8.01 5.10
N THR A 587 -4.10 6.85 5.66
CA THR A 587 -3.09 6.77 6.73
C THR A 587 -1.72 7.22 6.24
N MET A 588 -1.31 6.84 5.03
CA MET A 588 -0.05 7.30 4.44
C MET A 588 -0.06 8.82 4.20
N VAL A 589 -1.15 9.35 3.64
CA VAL A 589 -1.34 10.79 3.42
C VAL A 589 -1.18 11.56 4.72
N ARG A 590 -1.85 11.11 5.80
CA ARG A 590 -1.75 11.76 7.12
C ARG A 590 -0.37 11.60 7.75
N THR A 591 0.24 10.42 7.65
CA THR A 591 1.44 10.08 8.41
C THR A 591 2.71 10.59 7.73
N LEU A 592 2.76 10.56 6.40
CA LEU A 592 3.92 10.96 5.61
C LEU A 592 3.74 12.31 4.91
N GLY A 593 2.53 12.87 4.93
CA GLY A 593 2.13 14.04 4.16
C GLY A 593 3.04 15.24 4.35
N ASP A 594 3.38 15.59 5.59
CA ASP A 594 4.18 16.77 5.87
C ASP A 594 5.66 16.43 6.17
N TYR A 595 5.97 15.14 6.23
CA TYR A 595 7.29 14.66 6.59
C TYR A 595 8.19 14.57 5.36
N GLU A 596 9.37 15.19 5.44
CA GLU A 596 10.38 15.13 4.39
C GLU A 596 11.35 13.96 4.62
N PRO A 597 11.79 13.27 3.55
CA PRO A 597 12.79 12.21 3.68
C PRO A 597 14.07 12.75 4.29
N SER A 598 14.52 12.11 5.37
CA SER A 598 15.70 12.55 6.12
C SER A 598 16.44 11.31 6.61
N PRO A 599 17.20 10.61 5.74
CA PRO A 599 17.89 9.40 6.11
C PRO A 599 18.82 9.68 7.30
N LEU A 600 18.63 8.90 8.36
CA LEU A 600 19.47 9.01 9.54
C LEU A 600 20.79 8.29 9.26
N ARG A 601 21.86 9.06 9.06
CA ARG A 601 23.21 8.52 8.86
C ARG A 601 23.96 8.40 10.17
N ASP A 602 24.65 7.29 10.32
CA ASP A 602 25.65 7.09 11.35
C ASP A 602 26.74 8.17 11.18
N PRO A 603 27.03 8.94 12.24
CA PRO A 603 27.93 10.09 12.13
C PRO A 603 29.39 9.70 11.87
N ILE A 604 29.77 8.45 12.13
CA ILE A 604 31.12 7.94 11.96
C ILE A 604 31.27 7.33 10.56
N THR A 605 30.37 6.42 10.21
CA THR A 605 30.51 5.64 8.97
C THR A 605 29.87 6.34 7.77
N GLY A 606 29.00 7.33 8.01
CA GLY A 606 28.18 7.99 6.97
C GLY A 606 27.11 7.10 6.36
N LYS A 607 27.02 5.83 6.78
CA LYS A 607 26.04 4.84 6.34
C LYS A 607 24.69 5.11 7.00
N GLU A 608 23.61 4.74 6.32
CA GLU A 608 22.28 4.82 6.91
C GLU A 608 22.13 3.85 8.09
N LEU A 609 21.45 4.32 9.13
CA LEU A 609 21.17 3.54 10.31
C LEU A 609 20.12 2.47 9.98
N HIS A 610 20.44 1.22 10.26
CA HIS A 610 19.51 0.10 10.12
C HIS A 610 19.47 -0.72 11.41
N PHE A 611 18.29 -1.22 11.77
CA PHE A 611 18.09 -2.06 12.97
C PHE A 611 18.44 -3.55 12.77
N GLY A 612 19.05 -3.89 11.63
CA GLY A 612 19.45 -5.25 11.27
C GLY A 612 19.34 -5.50 9.77
N PRO A 613 19.95 -6.59 9.26
CA PRO A 613 19.94 -6.89 7.82
C PRO A 613 18.54 -7.19 7.26
N ASP A 614 17.64 -7.72 8.12
CA ASP A 614 16.28 -8.11 7.73
C ASP A 614 15.22 -7.03 8.02
N VAL A 615 15.64 -5.86 8.54
CA VAL A 615 14.73 -4.77 8.95
C VAL A 615 14.92 -3.57 8.03
N LYS A 616 13.87 -3.22 7.30
CA LYS A 616 13.81 -1.98 6.52
C LYS A 616 13.42 -0.86 7.47
N SER A 617 14.20 0.22 7.44
CA SER A 617 14.04 1.39 8.30
C SER A 617 14.25 2.64 7.45
N LEU A 618 13.23 3.50 7.39
CA LEU A 618 13.23 4.73 6.62
C LEU A 618 12.83 5.88 7.53
N TYR A 619 13.60 6.96 7.47
CA TYR A 619 13.46 8.11 8.37
C TYR A 619 12.93 9.32 7.61
N PHE A 620 11.97 9.99 8.23
CA PHE A 620 11.40 11.23 7.76
C PHE A 620 11.42 12.27 8.88
N ARG A 621 11.40 13.55 8.51
CA ARG A 621 11.52 14.68 9.42
C ARG A 621 10.46 15.74 9.14
N LEU A 622 9.85 16.28 10.19
CA LEU A 622 8.98 17.44 10.18
C LEU A 622 9.45 18.40 11.28
N GLY A 623 10.12 19.49 10.90
CA GLY A 623 10.75 20.38 11.88
C GLY A 623 11.82 19.63 12.70
N GLU A 624 11.66 19.54 14.03
CA GLU A 624 12.53 18.75 14.91
C GLU A 624 12.00 17.34 15.20
N GLU A 625 10.78 17.02 14.75
CA GLU A 625 10.19 15.71 14.93
C GLU A 625 10.67 14.73 13.86
N TYR A 626 10.92 13.49 14.27
CA TYR A 626 11.28 12.40 13.37
C TYR A 626 10.24 11.30 13.42
N LEU A 627 9.99 10.77 12.23
CA LEU A 627 9.16 9.61 11.99
C LEU A 627 10.03 8.49 11.40
N LEU A 628 9.95 7.30 11.99
CA LEU A 628 10.55 6.09 11.45
C LEU A 628 9.46 5.18 10.90
N ALA A 629 9.52 4.88 9.62
CA ALA A 629 8.79 3.77 9.03
C ALA A 629 9.66 2.50 9.09
N VAL A 630 9.14 1.43 9.68
CA VAL A 630 9.90 0.18 9.90
C VAL A 630 9.08 -1.06 9.59
N TRP A 631 9.68 -2.06 8.93
CA TRP A 631 9.09 -3.38 8.68
C TRP A 631 10.17 -4.44 8.45
N THR A 632 9.79 -5.72 8.44
CA THR A 632 10.66 -6.86 8.12
C THR A 632 9.96 -7.85 7.21
N ASP A 633 10.71 -8.53 6.35
CA ASP A 633 10.17 -9.62 5.52
C ASP A 633 10.28 -10.99 6.21
N LYS A 634 10.89 -11.04 7.39
CA LYS A 634 11.06 -12.28 8.15
C LYS A 634 9.71 -12.80 8.66
N PRO A 635 9.33 -14.06 8.36
CA PRO A 635 8.16 -14.69 8.96
C PRO A 635 8.28 -14.71 10.50
N GLY A 636 7.24 -14.24 11.20
CA GLY A 636 7.24 -14.12 12.66
C GLY A 636 7.81 -12.80 13.20
N GLY A 637 8.30 -11.91 12.33
CA GLY A 637 8.82 -10.60 12.70
C GLY A 637 10.23 -10.61 13.30
N THR A 638 10.69 -9.44 13.73
CA THR A 638 12.02 -9.19 14.30
C THR A 638 11.88 -8.24 15.46
N MET A 639 12.43 -8.58 16.63
CA MET A 639 12.54 -7.64 17.75
C MET A 639 13.68 -6.67 17.48
N ILE A 640 13.37 -5.37 17.42
CA ILE A 640 14.38 -4.31 17.41
C ILE A 640 14.46 -3.68 18.79
N ARG A 641 15.65 -3.23 19.17
CA ARG A 641 15.87 -2.45 20.39
C ARG A 641 16.34 -1.06 20.00
N GLY A 642 15.67 -0.04 20.52
CA GLY A 642 16.02 1.35 20.26
C GLY A 642 15.91 2.19 21.52
N PHE A 643 16.69 3.27 21.56
CA PHE A 643 16.48 4.33 22.52
C PHE A 643 15.49 5.32 21.91
N TRP A 644 14.39 5.52 22.61
CA TRP A 644 13.26 6.31 22.14
C TRP A 644 13.09 7.54 23.02
N GLY A 645 12.50 8.61 22.51
CA GLY A 645 12.24 9.80 23.31
C GLY A 645 11.23 9.56 24.43
N LYS A 646 10.88 10.64 25.14
CA LYS A 646 9.96 10.63 26.29
C LYS A 646 8.54 10.17 25.95
N THR A 647 8.16 10.28 24.69
CA THR A 647 6.82 9.98 24.17
C THR A 647 6.95 9.13 22.92
N LEU A 648 7.38 7.88 23.09
CA LEU A 648 7.31 6.90 22.01
C LEU A 648 5.83 6.69 21.68
N GLN A 649 5.44 6.89 20.43
CA GLN A 649 4.13 6.47 19.92
C GLN A 649 4.38 5.71 18.64
N TRP A 650 3.49 4.77 18.35
CA TRP A 650 3.53 4.12 17.05
C TRP A 650 2.14 3.91 16.49
N SER A 651 2.04 3.94 15.17
CA SER A 651 0.82 3.60 14.44
C SER A 651 1.07 2.52 13.39
N ASP A 652 0.01 1.80 13.05
CA ASP A 652 0.02 0.81 11.99
C ASP A 652 -0.45 1.40 10.65
N ILE A 653 -0.53 0.57 9.61
CA ILE A 653 -1.00 0.99 8.28
C ILE A 653 -2.48 1.40 8.25
N TRP A 654 -3.26 1.09 9.28
CA TRP A 654 -4.65 1.49 9.43
C TRP A 654 -4.78 2.85 10.12
N GLY A 655 -3.71 3.30 10.79
CA GLY A 655 -3.67 4.53 11.58
C GLY A 655 -4.04 4.31 13.05
N GLU A 656 -4.21 3.07 13.50
CA GLU A 656 -4.41 2.77 14.92
C GLU A 656 -3.13 3.14 15.66
N THR A 657 -3.24 4.16 16.51
CA THR A 657 -2.11 4.63 17.30
C THR A 657 -2.10 3.90 18.63
N ARG A 658 -0.99 3.25 18.95
CA ARG A 658 -0.79 2.56 20.23
C ARG A 658 0.39 3.15 20.98
N GLY A 659 0.36 2.90 22.29
CA GLY A 659 1.49 3.16 23.17
C GLY A 659 1.74 4.63 23.41
N ARG A 660 0.75 5.44 23.79
CA ARG A 660 1.00 6.78 24.36
C ARG A 660 1.57 6.63 25.77
N TRP A 661 2.79 6.12 25.89
CA TRP A 661 3.46 5.91 27.17
C TRP A 661 4.07 7.23 27.62
N GLY A 662 3.41 7.89 28.58
CA GLY A 662 4.08 8.91 29.37
C GLY A 662 5.03 8.25 30.37
N LEU A 663 6.21 8.81 30.58
CA LEU A 663 7.22 8.36 31.57
C LEU A 663 6.66 8.07 32.98
N GLN A 664 5.51 8.65 33.34
CA GLN A 664 4.87 8.47 34.65
C GLN A 664 4.04 7.18 34.81
N GLN A 665 3.61 6.50 33.73
CA GLN A 665 2.80 5.28 33.86
C GLN A 665 3.62 3.99 34.02
N ILE A 666 4.95 4.06 33.89
CA ILE A 666 5.84 2.88 33.87
C ILE A 666 6.24 2.43 35.29
N THR A 667 5.98 3.23 36.33
CA THR A 667 6.38 2.93 37.72
C THR A 667 5.34 2.16 38.54
N GLY A 668 4.25 1.68 37.93
CA GLY A 668 3.26 0.84 38.62
C GLY A 668 3.84 -0.54 38.95
N ALA A 669 4.03 -0.82 40.24
CA ALA A 669 4.75 -1.98 40.79
C ALA A 669 4.08 -3.36 40.61
N GLU A 670 2.99 -3.49 39.86
CA GLU A 670 2.29 -4.77 39.67
C GLU A 670 2.38 -5.24 38.22
N GLY A 671 3.52 -5.86 37.90
CA GLY A 671 3.84 -6.44 36.59
C GLY A 671 3.02 -7.68 36.24
N LYS A 672 1.71 -7.52 36.01
CA LYS A 672 0.94 -8.52 35.25
C LYS A 672 1.12 -8.25 33.76
N PHE A 673 2.05 -9.02 33.19
CA PHE A 673 2.36 -9.09 31.77
C PHE A 673 1.11 -9.46 30.95
N ARG A 674 0.74 -8.64 29.97
CA ARG A 674 -0.12 -9.06 28.86
C ARG A 674 0.79 -9.52 27.71
N GLU A 675 0.69 -10.79 27.34
CA GLU A 675 1.46 -11.41 26.24
C GLU A 675 1.21 -10.76 24.86
N ASP A 676 0.19 -9.92 24.71
CA ASP A 676 -0.15 -9.23 23.46
C ASP A 676 0.59 -7.91 23.21
N THR A 677 1.63 -7.59 23.99
CA THR A 677 2.28 -6.27 23.87
C THR A 677 3.40 -6.27 22.83
N GLU A 678 3.07 -5.78 21.63
CA GLU A 678 3.97 -5.55 20.47
C GLU A 678 5.19 -4.62 20.78
N SER A 679 5.26 -4.04 21.97
CA SER A 679 6.36 -3.21 22.45
C SER A 679 6.58 -3.39 23.95
N ARG A 680 7.84 -3.40 24.39
CA ARG A 680 8.22 -3.58 25.79
C ARG A 680 9.33 -2.60 26.20
N PHE A 681 9.17 -1.88 27.30
CA PHE A 681 10.31 -1.19 27.92
C PHE A 681 11.21 -2.18 28.64
N VAL A 682 12.52 -2.04 28.48
CA VAL A 682 13.49 -2.88 29.18
C VAL A 682 13.55 -2.42 30.64
N PRO A 683 13.19 -3.28 31.61
CA PRO A 683 13.19 -2.90 33.02
C PRO A 683 14.55 -2.35 33.46
N GLY A 684 14.55 -1.23 34.18
CA GLY A 684 15.77 -0.60 34.70
C GLY A 684 16.54 0.27 33.70
N ILE A 685 16.15 0.33 32.42
CA ILE A 685 16.79 1.20 31.43
C ILE A 685 15.75 2.21 30.93
N ARG A 686 15.84 3.45 31.42
CA ARG A 686 14.97 4.54 30.95
C ARG A 686 15.15 4.71 29.44
N ASN A 687 14.04 4.87 28.72
CA ASN A 687 13.98 5.16 27.28
C ASN A 687 14.42 4.03 26.33
N LEU A 688 14.82 2.85 26.83
CA LEU A 688 15.06 1.69 25.97
C LEU A 688 13.77 0.89 25.83
N ALA A 689 13.25 0.79 24.60
CA ALA A 689 12.13 -0.10 24.30
C ALA A 689 12.50 -1.09 23.19
N GLU A 690 12.03 -2.30 23.39
CA GLU A 690 11.98 -3.34 22.38
C GLU A 690 10.68 -3.18 21.59
N PHE A 691 10.77 -3.27 20.27
CA PHE A 691 9.64 -3.15 19.37
C PHE A 691 9.59 -4.36 18.45
N HIS A 692 8.45 -5.02 18.37
CA HIS A 692 8.26 -6.16 17.47
C HIS A 692 7.92 -5.64 16.07
N VAL A 693 8.92 -5.65 15.20
CA VAL A 693 8.74 -5.28 13.80
C VAL A 693 8.15 -6.47 13.05
N VAL A 694 7.04 -6.24 12.36
CA VAL A 694 6.31 -7.26 11.58
C VAL A 694 6.38 -6.94 10.08
N ARG A 695 5.62 -7.70 9.28
CA ARG A 695 5.55 -7.52 7.83
C ARG A 695 4.85 -6.21 7.45
N GLU A 696 3.79 -5.85 8.16
CA GLU A 696 3.16 -4.54 8.02
C GLU A 696 4.11 -3.43 8.46
N PRO A 697 4.25 -2.35 7.66
CA PRO A 697 4.90 -1.13 8.12
C PRO A 697 4.30 -0.59 9.41
N ARG A 698 5.19 -0.17 10.31
CA ARG A 698 4.86 0.58 11.51
C ARG A 698 5.51 1.95 11.44
N PHE A 699 4.81 2.95 11.95
CA PHE A 699 5.23 4.33 11.99
C PHE A 699 5.54 4.68 13.43
N ILE A 700 6.78 5.03 13.73
CA ILE A 700 7.23 5.31 15.08
C ILE A 700 7.60 6.79 15.17
N THR A 701 6.94 7.52 16.08
CA THR A 701 7.19 8.93 16.36
C THR A 701 7.76 9.10 17.77
N GLY A 702 8.26 10.31 18.06
CA GLY A 702 8.92 10.59 19.35
C GLY A 702 10.33 10.03 19.43
N ILE A 703 11.01 9.91 18.30
CA ILE A 703 12.39 9.45 18.22
C ILE A 703 13.32 10.62 18.56
N ASP A 704 14.18 10.43 19.57
CA ASP A 704 15.19 11.42 19.94
C ASP A 704 16.45 11.20 19.08
N VAL A 705 16.46 11.82 17.90
CA VAL A 705 17.59 11.69 16.96
C VAL A 705 18.92 12.19 17.52
N PRO A 706 18.99 13.34 18.21
CA PRO A 706 20.21 13.74 18.92
C PRO A 706 20.73 12.66 19.88
N LEU A 707 19.85 12.03 20.66
CA LEU A 707 20.21 10.93 21.55
C LEU A 707 20.77 9.73 20.78
N ILE A 708 20.09 9.31 19.70
CA ILE A 708 20.54 8.18 18.85
C ILE A 708 21.89 8.49 18.20
N LYS A 709 22.09 9.67 17.61
CA LYS A 709 23.36 10.07 16.99
C LYS A 709 24.49 10.13 18.03
N THR A 710 24.22 10.70 19.20
CA THR A 710 25.17 10.76 20.31
C THR A 710 25.57 9.35 20.75
N GLN A 711 24.61 8.45 20.90
CA GLN A 711 24.87 7.05 21.18
C GLN A 711 25.74 6.39 20.09
N LEU A 712 25.36 6.53 18.82
CA LEU A 712 26.10 5.93 17.70
C LEU A 712 27.53 6.46 17.60
N SER A 713 27.76 7.71 17.98
CA SER A 713 29.09 8.31 18.00
C SER A 713 30.05 7.71 19.04
N LEU A 714 29.53 6.95 20.02
CA LEU A 714 30.34 6.30 21.03
C LEU A 714 31.13 5.15 20.41
N GLN A 715 32.45 5.25 20.35
CA GLN A 715 33.31 4.23 19.73
C GLN A 715 34.65 4.09 20.45
N PHE A 716 35.25 2.90 20.32
CA PHE A 716 36.64 2.67 20.69
C PHE A 716 37.57 3.17 19.58
N VAL A 717 38.66 3.83 19.97
CA VAL A 717 39.72 4.29 19.06
C VAL A 717 41.08 3.89 19.65
N PRO A 718 41.84 2.98 19.03
CA PRO A 718 41.40 2.11 17.93
C PRO A 718 40.26 1.16 18.35
N ASP A 719 39.53 0.62 17.39
CA ASP A 719 38.45 -0.36 17.60
C ASP A 719 38.96 -1.80 17.81
N ARG A 720 40.28 -1.95 18.01
CA ARG A 720 40.96 -3.23 18.05
C ARG A 720 42.07 -3.27 19.11
N VAL A 721 42.24 -4.45 19.70
CA VAL A 721 43.23 -4.76 20.74
C VAL A 721 43.93 -6.09 20.50
N LEU A 722 45.13 -6.24 21.04
CA LEU A 722 45.86 -7.50 21.03
C LEU A 722 45.50 -8.36 22.25
N PRO A 723 45.47 -9.69 22.13
CA PRO A 723 45.28 -10.60 23.26
C PRO A 723 46.56 -10.71 24.10
N ARG A 724 46.89 -9.69 24.88
CA ARG A 724 48.06 -9.69 25.78
C ARG A 724 47.73 -9.04 27.12
N SER A 725 48.29 -9.62 28.19
CA SER A 725 48.11 -9.11 29.56
C SER A 725 48.78 -7.75 29.80
N GLN A 726 49.63 -7.29 28.88
CA GLN A 726 50.21 -5.95 28.95
C GLN A 726 49.14 -4.90 28.62
N PRO A 727 49.03 -3.82 29.43
CA PRO A 727 48.10 -2.72 29.18
C PRO A 727 48.27 -2.11 27.78
N GLN A 728 47.14 -1.87 27.11
CA GLN A 728 47.06 -1.25 25.78
C GLN A 728 46.22 0.01 25.83
N LYS A 729 46.77 1.11 25.32
CA LYS A 729 46.07 2.39 25.25
C LYS A 729 44.92 2.34 24.23
N LEU A 730 43.75 2.72 24.70
CA LEU A 730 42.53 2.91 23.95
C LEU A 730 41.92 4.26 24.33
N SER A 731 41.09 4.77 23.47
CA SER A 731 40.26 5.94 23.76
C SER A 731 38.80 5.61 23.50
N LEU A 732 37.90 6.11 24.35
CA LEU A 732 36.49 6.21 24.05
C LEU A 732 36.21 7.58 23.46
N ARG A 733 35.63 7.61 22.27
CA ARG A 733 35.20 8.85 21.61
C ARG A 733 33.69 8.98 21.72
N LEU A 734 33.17 10.13 22.14
CA LEU A 734 31.73 10.46 22.19
C LEU A 734 31.51 11.86 21.60
N THR A 735 30.49 12.05 20.76
CA THR A 735 30.17 13.35 20.15
C THR A 735 28.78 13.81 20.58
N ASN A 736 28.65 15.06 21.01
CA ASN A 736 27.37 15.64 21.38
C ASN A 736 26.60 16.12 20.14
N PHE A 737 25.46 15.51 19.83
CA PHE A 737 24.56 15.94 18.75
C PHE A 737 23.36 16.75 19.22
N PHE A 738 23.25 17.04 20.52
CA PHE A 738 22.25 17.97 21.03
C PHE A 738 22.63 19.41 20.67
N SER A 739 21.61 20.26 20.54
CA SER A 739 21.78 21.70 20.29
C SER A 739 22.25 22.49 21.53
N ARG A 740 22.61 21.81 22.62
CA ARG A 740 23.02 22.38 23.91
C ARG A 740 24.13 21.54 24.55
N GLU A 741 24.76 22.11 25.57
CA GLU A 741 25.77 21.40 26.36
C GLU A 741 25.16 20.18 27.07
N ILE A 742 25.91 19.08 27.08
CA ILE A 742 25.61 17.89 27.87
C ILE A 742 26.78 17.57 28.79
N GLN A 743 26.48 17.10 29.99
CA GLN A 743 27.47 16.64 30.95
C GLN A 743 27.04 15.33 31.59
N GLY A 744 27.99 14.53 32.06
CA GLY A 744 27.66 13.29 32.75
C GLY A 744 28.82 12.33 32.86
N LYS A 745 28.52 11.03 32.92
CA LYS A 745 29.52 9.98 33.14
C LYS A 745 29.45 8.89 32.08
N VAL A 746 30.60 8.51 31.54
CA VAL A 746 30.76 7.30 30.72
C VAL A 746 31.31 6.20 31.63
N ARG A 747 30.62 5.05 31.71
CA ARG A 747 31.05 3.90 32.50
C ARG A 747 31.20 2.64 31.64
N ILE A 748 32.38 2.04 31.62
CA ILE A 748 32.62 0.74 30.99
C ILE A 748 32.19 -0.36 31.97
N GLN A 749 31.24 -1.19 31.56
CA GLN A 749 30.70 -2.30 32.35
C GLN A 749 31.28 -3.63 31.89
N HIS A 750 31.49 -4.54 32.84
CA HIS A 750 31.82 -5.92 32.53
C HIS A 750 30.62 -6.62 31.88
N SER A 751 30.88 -7.29 30.76
CA SER A 751 29.97 -8.28 30.19
C SER A 751 30.56 -9.68 30.40
N THR A 752 29.74 -10.72 30.22
CA THR A 752 30.25 -12.10 30.19
C THR A 752 31.26 -12.32 29.06
N ALA A 753 31.22 -11.50 28.00
CA ALA A 753 32.15 -11.58 26.89
C ALA A 753 33.52 -10.93 27.17
N THR A 754 33.63 -10.11 28.22
CA THR A 754 34.86 -9.44 28.66
C THR A 754 35.37 -10.00 29.99
N GLU A 755 35.00 -11.23 30.33
CA GLU A 755 35.44 -11.86 31.57
C GLU A 755 36.98 -11.96 31.60
N GLY A 756 37.57 -11.51 32.71
CA GLY A 756 39.02 -11.44 32.90
C GLY A 756 39.73 -10.25 32.25
N TRP A 757 39.01 -9.35 31.56
CA TRP A 757 39.62 -8.12 31.04
C TRP A 757 39.84 -7.12 32.18
N GLU A 758 40.94 -6.39 32.15
CA GLU A 758 41.22 -5.34 33.13
C GLU A 758 41.25 -3.99 32.43
N PHE A 759 40.40 -3.06 32.89
CA PHE A 759 40.36 -1.68 32.42
C PHE A 759 40.94 -0.77 33.50
N SER A 760 41.95 0.03 33.18
CA SER A 760 42.62 0.94 34.13
C SER A 760 41.66 1.97 34.70
N THR A 761 40.75 2.48 33.87
CA THR A 761 39.75 3.47 34.19
C THR A 761 38.41 3.00 33.63
N ARG A 762 37.39 2.93 34.50
CA ARG A 762 36.06 2.46 34.12
C ARG A 762 35.01 3.54 34.12
N GLU A 763 35.31 4.72 34.67
CA GLU A 763 34.37 5.82 34.79
C GLU A 763 35.06 7.11 34.41
N PHE A 764 34.40 7.89 33.55
CA PHE A 764 34.90 9.16 33.07
C PHE A 764 33.82 10.21 33.20
N ASP A 765 34.14 11.35 33.79
CA ASP A 765 33.30 12.54 33.70
C ASP A 765 33.54 13.23 32.35
N TYR A 766 32.49 13.77 31.75
CA TYR A 766 32.58 14.57 30.53
C TYR A 766 31.65 15.79 30.60
N SER A 767 32.06 16.86 29.93
CA SER A 767 31.21 17.99 29.54
C SER A 767 31.46 18.28 28.06
N LEU A 768 30.39 18.43 27.29
CA LEU A 768 30.46 18.61 25.85
C LEU A 768 29.50 19.69 25.38
N ASP A 769 30.06 20.75 24.81
CA ASP A 769 29.32 21.74 24.02
C ASP A 769 28.61 21.11 22.80
N PRO A 770 27.62 21.78 22.20
CA PRO A 770 26.97 21.33 20.97
C PRO A 770 27.99 21.01 19.86
N GLY A 771 27.93 19.81 19.30
CA GLY A 771 28.85 19.36 18.25
C GLY A 771 30.25 18.97 18.72
N ALA A 772 30.59 19.19 20.00
CA ALA A 772 31.91 18.85 20.53
C ALA A 772 32.10 17.32 20.65
N THR A 773 33.35 16.88 20.57
CA THR A 773 33.75 15.47 20.76
C THR A 773 34.60 15.32 22.01
N TRP A 774 34.19 14.43 22.90
CA TRP A 774 34.95 13.98 24.07
C TRP A 774 35.81 12.77 23.68
N ILE A 775 37.02 12.72 24.23
CA ILE A 775 37.94 11.60 24.09
C ILE A 775 38.44 11.24 25.50
N GLY A 776 38.11 10.04 25.96
CA GLY A 776 38.57 9.50 27.24
C GLY A 776 39.58 8.39 27.04
N ASP A 777 40.83 8.62 27.41
CA ASP A 777 41.91 7.64 27.31
C ASP A 777 41.88 6.66 28.49
N PHE A 778 42.09 5.39 28.20
CA PHE A 778 42.24 4.32 29.20
C PHE A 778 43.15 3.21 28.68
N GLU A 779 43.54 2.32 29.57
CA GLU A 779 44.29 1.13 29.21
C GLU A 779 43.43 -0.11 29.43
N VAL A 780 43.57 -1.08 28.52
CA VAL A 780 42.97 -2.41 28.66
C VAL A 780 44.04 -3.49 28.63
N SER A 781 43.96 -4.43 29.55
CA SER A 781 44.70 -5.68 29.54
C SER A 781 43.74 -6.81 29.18
N VAL A 782 44.04 -7.53 28.10
CA VAL A 782 43.21 -8.63 27.61
C VAL A 782 43.93 -9.93 27.94
N PRO A 783 43.30 -10.91 28.61
CA PRO A 783 43.95 -12.18 28.88
C PRO A 783 44.51 -12.79 27.59
N SER A 784 45.74 -13.29 27.61
CA SER A 784 46.32 -13.96 26.43
C SER A 784 45.40 -15.08 25.93
N ALA A 785 44.72 -15.80 26.83
CA ALA A 785 43.76 -16.84 26.47
C ALA A 785 42.49 -16.36 25.74
N ALA A 786 42.26 -15.05 25.58
CA ALA A 786 41.08 -14.52 24.94
C ALA A 786 40.97 -14.95 23.48
N LEU A 787 39.78 -15.40 23.09
CA LEU A 787 39.48 -15.84 21.72
C LEU A 787 39.43 -14.64 20.77
N SER A 788 40.07 -14.76 19.60
CA SER A 788 40.09 -13.70 18.58
C SER A 788 38.68 -13.33 18.08
N GLY A 789 38.56 -12.13 17.49
CA GLY A 789 37.31 -11.63 16.92
C GLY A 789 36.61 -10.56 17.76
N LYS A 790 35.41 -10.18 17.33
CA LYS A 790 34.64 -9.09 17.95
C LYS A 790 34.02 -9.50 19.27
N ARG A 791 34.23 -8.69 20.31
CA ARG A 791 33.66 -8.90 21.65
C ARG A 791 32.80 -7.70 22.04
N PRO A 792 31.54 -7.92 22.46
CA PRO A 792 30.68 -6.83 22.92
C PRO A 792 31.14 -6.35 24.31
N VAL A 793 31.44 -5.06 24.42
CA VAL A 793 31.72 -4.35 25.66
C VAL A 793 30.52 -3.46 25.98
N SER A 794 29.95 -3.61 27.19
CA SER A 794 28.83 -2.78 27.63
C SER A 794 29.35 -1.44 28.14
N ILE A 795 28.75 -0.34 27.67
CA ILE A 795 29.10 1.02 28.06
C ILE A 795 27.81 1.74 28.49
N SER A 796 27.79 2.28 29.71
CA SER A 796 26.70 3.07 30.27
C SER A 796 27.09 4.54 30.28
N VAL A 797 26.42 5.36 29.48
CA VAL A 797 26.58 6.82 29.48
C VAL A 797 25.40 7.43 30.24
N THR A 798 25.66 8.06 31.38
CA THR A 798 24.68 8.96 31.99
C THR A 798 24.88 10.35 31.40
N THR A 799 23.79 11.01 31.06
CA THR A 799 23.81 12.37 30.54
C THR A 799 22.74 13.22 31.23
N SER A 800 23.14 14.39 31.68
CA SER A 800 22.27 15.44 32.18
C SER A 800 22.50 16.69 31.36
N SER A 801 21.40 17.29 30.92
CA SER A 801 21.39 18.65 30.36
C SER A 801 21.26 19.64 31.52
N THR A 802 21.89 20.81 31.39
CA THR A 802 21.79 21.92 32.34
C THR A 802 20.37 22.49 32.43
N GLU A 803 19.59 22.39 31.36
CA GLU A 803 18.15 22.71 31.34
C GLU A 803 17.31 21.44 31.55
N ALA A 804 16.13 21.58 32.18
CA ALA A 804 15.18 20.62 32.79
C ALA A 804 14.80 19.30 32.04
N VAL A 805 15.52 18.92 31.00
CA VAL A 805 15.44 17.62 30.37
C VAL A 805 16.19 16.62 31.26
N GLY A 806 15.42 15.94 32.10
CA GLY A 806 15.90 15.02 33.13
C GLY A 806 16.98 14.03 32.68
N GLN A 807 17.74 13.54 33.65
CA GLN A 807 18.87 12.63 33.45
C GLN A 807 18.49 11.41 32.59
N HIS A 808 19.23 11.21 31.50
CA HIS A 808 19.14 10.04 30.64
C HIS A 808 20.28 9.06 30.98
N GLN A 809 20.01 7.76 30.89
CA GLN A 809 21.03 6.71 30.97
C GLN A 809 20.97 5.90 29.68
N ILE A 810 22.09 5.85 28.98
CA ILE A 810 22.25 5.23 27.67
C ILE A 810 23.15 4.02 27.86
N ASN A 811 22.62 2.81 27.71
CA ASN A 811 23.40 1.59 27.77
C ASN A 811 23.63 1.07 26.35
N VAL A 812 24.88 1.02 25.93
CA VAL A 812 25.26 0.68 24.56
C VAL A 812 26.28 -0.46 24.57
N GLU A 813 26.11 -1.43 23.70
CA GLU A 813 27.15 -2.43 23.46
C GLU A 813 28.00 -1.97 22.28
N ARG A 814 29.32 -1.97 22.46
CA ARG A 814 30.28 -1.68 21.40
C ARG A 814 31.21 -2.86 21.21
N GLU A 815 31.39 -3.25 19.96
CA GLU A 815 32.31 -4.30 19.60
C GLU A 815 33.74 -3.77 19.70
N LEU A 816 34.58 -4.45 20.48
CA LEU A 816 36.03 -4.29 20.43
C LEU A 816 36.61 -5.56 19.80
N GLU A 817 37.36 -5.41 18.71
CA GLU A 817 37.96 -6.54 18.02
C GLU A 817 39.27 -6.97 18.67
N ILE A 818 39.34 -8.22 19.12
CA ILE A 818 40.62 -8.85 19.44
C ILE A 818 41.29 -9.18 18.10
N SER A 819 42.26 -8.35 17.72
CA SER A 819 43.00 -8.44 16.47
C SER A 819 43.70 -9.79 16.32
N ARG A 820 43.57 -10.34 15.12
CA ARG A 820 44.35 -11.50 14.67
C ARG A 820 45.68 -11.01 14.13
N LEU A 821 46.74 -11.26 14.88
CA LEU A 821 48.10 -11.03 14.38
C LEU A 821 48.45 -12.02 13.26
N VAL A 822 47.82 -13.21 13.28
CA VAL A 822 47.92 -14.23 12.23
C VAL A 822 46.52 -14.54 11.69
N GLN A 823 46.23 -14.24 10.43
CA GLN A 823 44.97 -14.66 9.83
C GLN A 823 44.96 -16.18 9.61
N VAL A 824 43.95 -16.85 10.19
CA VAL A 824 43.76 -18.30 10.08
C VAL A 824 42.61 -18.59 9.13
N ALA A 825 42.92 -19.22 8.00
CA ALA A 825 41.93 -19.88 7.15
C ALA A 825 42.04 -21.39 7.34
N TYR A 826 40.95 -22.14 7.13
CA TYR A 826 40.96 -23.59 7.28
C TYR A 826 40.18 -24.30 6.17
N SER A 827 40.56 -25.54 5.91
CA SER A 827 39.84 -26.46 5.03
C SER A 827 39.85 -27.85 5.65
N PHE A 828 38.72 -28.56 5.59
CA PHE A 828 38.62 -29.93 6.10
C PHE A 828 38.74 -30.94 4.96
N ASP A 829 39.74 -31.83 5.02
CA ASP A 829 39.91 -32.95 4.11
C ASP A 829 39.35 -34.22 4.74
N ARG A 830 38.20 -34.66 4.24
CA ARG A 830 37.50 -35.86 4.72
C ARG A 830 38.28 -37.15 4.46
N ASN A 831 39.02 -37.24 3.35
CA ASN A 831 39.70 -38.47 2.97
C ASN A 831 40.94 -38.70 3.83
N ALA A 832 41.67 -37.62 4.11
CA ALA A 832 42.86 -37.67 4.96
C ALA A 832 42.53 -37.54 6.47
N ASN A 833 41.26 -37.26 6.80
CA ASN A 833 40.82 -36.91 8.15
C ASN A 833 41.70 -35.79 8.77
N THR A 834 41.96 -34.74 7.98
CA THR A 834 42.84 -33.64 8.40
C THR A 834 42.14 -32.29 8.28
N VAL A 835 42.39 -31.42 9.26
CA VAL A 835 42.09 -30.00 9.18
C VAL A 835 43.37 -29.29 8.74
N ARG A 836 43.33 -28.69 7.55
CA ARG A 836 44.44 -27.87 7.05
C ARG A 836 44.18 -26.42 7.39
N PHE A 837 45.07 -25.83 8.17
CA PHE A 837 45.11 -24.41 8.46
C PHE A 837 46.07 -23.71 7.50
N THR A 838 45.68 -22.54 7.02
CA THR A 838 46.54 -21.60 6.29
C THR A 838 46.70 -20.38 7.19
N LEU A 839 47.92 -20.17 7.65
CA LEU A 839 48.29 -19.16 8.63
C LEU A 839 49.00 -18.03 7.90
N THR A 840 48.44 -16.83 7.90
CA THR A 840 48.99 -15.65 7.21
C THR A 840 49.43 -14.63 8.23
N ASN A 841 50.69 -14.24 8.21
CA ASN A 841 51.20 -13.22 9.12
C ASN A 841 50.73 -11.82 8.66
N ASN A 842 49.88 -11.19 9.46
CA ASN A 842 49.38 -9.83 9.20
C ASN A 842 50.17 -8.75 9.94
N THR A 843 51.24 -9.12 10.65
CA THR A 843 52.13 -8.17 11.33
C THR A 843 53.16 -7.60 10.37
N THR A 844 53.89 -6.58 10.81
CA THR A 844 55.00 -5.96 10.08
C THR A 844 56.35 -6.64 10.36
N SER A 845 56.39 -7.61 11.28
CA SER A 845 57.60 -8.34 11.68
C SER A 845 57.53 -9.81 11.28
N GLN A 846 58.69 -10.45 11.12
CA GLN A 846 58.74 -11.90 10.97
C GLN A 846 58.30 -12.59 12.27
N LEU A 847 57.46 -13.63 12.16
CA LEU A 847 57.00 -14.42 13.30
C LEU A 847 57.63 -15.82 13.31
N ASP A 848 57.98 -16.28 14.51
CA ASP A 848 58.29 -17.68 14.81
C ASP A 848 57.26 -18.17 15.82
N LEU A 849 56.45 -19.18 15.47
CA LEU A 849 55.28 -19.62 16.24
C LEU A 849 55.37 -21.10 16.63
N TYR A 850 54.73 -21.44 17.74
CA TYR A 850 54.25 -22.78 18.08
C TYR A 850 52.74 -22.82 17.82
N ALA A 851 52.28 -23.86 17.14
CA ALA A 851 50.87 -24.14 16.91
C ALA A 851 50.45 -25.36 17.75
N TYR A 852 49.58 -25.15 18.73
CA TYR A 852 48.96 -26.21 19.51
C TYR A 852 47.51 -26.39 19.06
N THR A 853 47.21 -27.53 18.44
CA THR A 853 45.87 -27.80 17.91
C THR A 853 45.25 -29.02 18.55
N GLY A 854 44.02 -28.91 19.03
CA GLY A 854 43.35 -29.97 19.75
C GLY A 854 41.85 -30.03 19.48
N LEU A 855 41.32 -31.24 19.41
CA LEU A 855 39.90 -31.52 19.53
C LEU A 855 39.57 -31.71 21.02
N SER A 856 38.48 -31.11 21.52
CA SER A 856 38.10 -31.23 22.94
C SER A 856 38.05 -32.71 23.39
N GLY A 857 38.73 -33.02 24.50
CA GLY A 857 38.89 -34.39 25.03
C GLY A 857 40.03 -35.21 24.43
N HIS A 858 40.86 -34.63 23.54
CA HIS A 858 41.98 -35.33 22.90
C HIS A 858 43.31 -34.63 23.15
N ARG A 859 44.40 -35.38 22.93
CA ARG A 859 45.76 -34.86 23.01
C ARG A 859 45.97 -33.77 21.96
N THR A 860 46.48 -32.63 22.40
CA THR A 860 46.87 -31.51 21.55
C THR A 860 48.10 -31.88 20.72
N GLN A 861 48.08 -31.57 19.42
CA GLN A 861 49.22 -31.67 18.51
C GLN A 861 49.98 -30.35 18.55
N GLU A 862 51.28 -30.41 18.84
CA GLU A 862 52.18 -29.27 18.79
C GLU A 862 52.97 -29.30 17.48
N ASP A 863 53.16 -28.14 16.86
CA ASP A 863 53.98 -27.97 15.66
C ASP A 863 54.69 -26.62 15.68
N SER A 864 55.79 -26.52 14.94
CA SER A 864 56.68 -25.36 14.95
C SER A 864 56.70 -24.67 13.60
N ILE A 865 56.23 -23.43 13.55
CA ILE A 865 56.21 -22.59 12.36
C ILE A 865 57.34 -21.59 12.49
N SER A 866 58.35 -21.68 11.63
CA SER A 866 59.49 -20.76 11.69
C SER A 866 59.53 -19.85 10.47
N ARG A 867 59.97 -18.61 10.68
CA ARG A 867 60.20 -17.58 9.65
C ARG A 867 58.96 -17.22 8.81
N LEU A 868 57.81 -17.08 9.47
CA LEU A 868 56.60 -16.60 8.79
C LEU A 868 56.73 -15.08 8.54
N LEU A 869 57.19 -14.71 7.36
CA LEU A 869 57.41 -13.31 6.95
C LEU A 869 56.10 -12.50 6.88
N PRO A 870 56.14 -11.16 7.06
CA PRO A 870 54.99 -10.27 6.87
C PRO A 870 54.27 -10.50 5.54
N GLY A 871 52.95 -10.63 5.59
CA GLY A 871 52.09 -10.88 4.43
C GLY A 871 52.24 -12.26 3.79
N LYS A 872 53.07 -13.15 4.34
CA LYS A 872 53.23 -14.53 3.84
C LYS A 872 52.34 -15.50 4.60
N SER A 873 51.93 -16.54 3.87
CA SER A 873 51.12 -17.63 4.42
C SER A 873 51.94 -18.92 4.49
N THR A 874 51.69 -19.72 5.52
CA THR A 874 52.16 -21.11 5.63
C THR A 874 50.98 -22.06 5.86
N LYS A 875 51.18 -23.34 5.59
CA LYS A 875 50.16 -24.38 5.80
C LYS A 875 50.57 -25.27 6.96
N TYR A 876 49.60 -25.56 7.81
CA TYR A 876 49.74 -26.43 8.98
C TYR A 876 48.60 -27.46 8.95
N ASN A 877 48.89 -28.75 9.13
CA ASN A 877 47.88 -29.81 9.07
C ASN A 877 47.70 -30.46 10.45
N TYR A 878 46.46 -30.50 10.93
CA TYR A 878 46.07 -31.22 12.14
C TYR A 878 45.33 -32.50 11.75
N ARG A 879 45.81 -33.66 12.19
CA ARG A 879 45.13 -34.94 11.91
C ARG A 879 44.12 -35.25 13.00
N LEU A 880 42.85 -35.42 12.63
CA LEU A 880 41.81 -35.78 13.56
C LEU A 880 41.96 -37.26 14.00
N PRO A 881 41.56 -37.62 15.23
CA PRO A 881 41.57 -39.00 15.69
C PRO A 881 40.59 -39.87 14.87
N GLU A 882 41.00 -41.06 14.42
CA GLU A 882 40.26 -41.89 13.45
C GLU A 882 38.93 -42.48 13.96
N LYS A 883 38.63 -42.44 15.27
CA LYS A 883 37.52 -43.20 15.89
C LYS A 883 36.33 -42.36 16.37
N ILE A 884 36.15 -41.13 15.89
CA ILE A 884 35.24 -40.16 16.54
C ILE A 884 34.31 -39.50 15.54
N GLY A 885 33.03 -39.37 15.88
CA GLY A 885 32.13 -38.46 15.17
C GLY A 885 32.57 -37.02 15.39
N TRP A 886 33.26 -36.43 14.40
CA TRP A 886 33.81 -35.07 14.52
C TRP A 886 32.78 -33.98 14.26
N ARG A 887 31.66 -34.30 13.60
CA ARG A 887 30.61 -33.34 13.25
C ARG A 887 30.01 -32.70 14.50
N GLY A 888 29.93 -31.37 14.51
CA GLY A 888 29.46 -30.58 15.64
C GLY A 888 30.52 -30.36 16.74
N ARG A 889 31.73 -30.91 16.61
CA ARG A 889 32.82 -30.65 17.57
C ARG A 889 33.66 -29.44 17.16
N ILE A 890 34.33 -28.85 18.15
CA ILE A 890 35.17 -27.68 18.00
C ILE A 890 36.66 -28.11 18.06
N VAL A 891 37.41 -27.75 17.03
CA VAL A 891 38.88 -27.80 17.02
C VAL A 891 39.41 -26.45 17.47
N ARG A 892 40.33 -26.45 18.44
CA ARG A 892 41.00 -25.25 18.94
C ARG A 892 42.40 -25.18 18.39
N LEU A 893 42.80 -24.03 17.87
CA LEU A 893 44.16 -23.71 17.45
C LEU A 893 44.69 -22.60 18.38
N HIS A 894 45.80 -22.87 19.06
CA HIS A 894 46.53 -21.91 19.86
C HIS A 894 47.87 -21.62 19.17
N LEU A 895 48.13 -20.37 18.83
CA LEU A 895 49.41 -19.91 18.27
C LEU A 895 50.16 -19.15 19.34
N VAL A 896 51.42 -19.50 19.59
CA VAL A 896 52.29 -18.87 20.60
C VAL A 896 53.60 -18.49 19.95
N GLU A 897 54.00 -17.23 20.01
CA GLU A 897 55.28 -16.80 19.48
C GLU A 897 56.45 -17.29 20.34
N LYS A 898 57.50 -17.84 19.70
CA LYS A 898 58.61 -18.50 20.42
C LYS A 898 59.41 -17.55 21.32
N ARG A 899 59.47 -16.27 20.95
CA ARG A 899 60.34 -15.25 21.56
C ARG A 899 59.64 -13.92 21.77
N GLY A 900 58.32 -13.89 21.69
CA GLY A 900 57.53 -12.68 21.80
C GLY A 900 56.23 -12.93 22.56
N ASP A 901 55.43 -11.89 22.65
CA ASP A 901 54.23 -11.88 23.48
C ASP A 901 52.96 -12.25 22.70
N LEU A 902 53.11 -12.64 21.42
CA LEU A 902 51.97 -13.02 20.60
C LEU A 902 51.41 -14.36 21.06
N PHE A 903 50.14 -14.34 21.42
CA PHE A 903 49.34 -15.50 21.72
C PHE A 903 47.99 -15.35 21.01
N GLN A 904 47.56 -16.31 20.21
CA GLN A 904 46.30 -16.22 19.47
C GLN A 904 45.52 -17.52 19.56
N ASN A 905 44.24 -17.42 19.94
CA ASN A 905 43.32 -18.55 19.99
C ASN A 905 42.24 -18.44 18.92
N ASP A 906 42.05 -19.51 18.16
CA ASP A 906 40.96 -19.66 17.19
C ASP A 906 40.19 -20.96 17.44
N GLU A 907 38.86 -20.89 17.23
CA GLU A 907 37.96 -22.04 17.34
C GLU A 907 37.31 -22.34 15.98
N LEU A 908 37.26 -23.63 15.64
CA LEU A 908 36.71 -24.14 14.40
C LEU A 908 35.61 -25.16 14.69
N LEU A 909 34.36 -24.86 14.32
CA LEU A 909 33.26 -25.83 14.31
C LEU A 909 33.32 -26.72 13.06
N ILE A 910 33.43 -28.04 13.25
CA ILE A 910 33.36 -29.02 12.15
C ILE A 910 31.89 -29.21 11.76
N ARG A 911 31.49 -28.71 10.58
CA ARG A 911 30.10 -28.75 10.06
C ARG A 911 29.72 -30.05 9.36
#